data_AF-A0A3A8FZE2-F1
#
_entry.id   AF-A0A3A8FZE2-F1
#
_cell.length_a   1.000
_cell.length_b   1.000
_cell.length_c   1.000
_cell.angle_alpha   90.00
_cell.angle_beta   90.00
_cell.angle_gamma   90.00
#
_symmetry.space_group_name_H-M   'P 1'
#
loop_
_entity.id
_entity.type
_entity.pdbx_description
1 polymer ?
#
loop_
_entity_poly.entity_id
_entity_poly.type
_entity_poly.pdbx_seq_one_letter_code
_entity_poly.pdbx_strand_id
1 'polypeptide(L)'
;MRFAEGVRTLLEEPSRVLLEVGPGNTLATLARRASPPPSVVIASMRHAQEARTDLESLLGAAGRLWLSGVRLDGTKLYAPEARRRVPLPTYPFERQRYWVEAGPAKDTHDARGRVTKRPESAGWFYSLAWKQARRPEASRVKGGWLLFVDGPGTAVAERLRRSGASVVEVVPGSDFLPLGPGRFALDGTRPEHHTWLLEALGDARPERVAFLDGWALADHASGSAARVEAAIARGFYPPLYLARAMEARWPGAVTVLTVVTAGAHDVTGEESLEPAQSLALGPCRVLPQELGPGWRCRAVDVTVPPKDGGAGARPWLDALVAELESDPRDAVVALRGRHRWVEDFAPVSLPDVSTRGLLREGGVYLITGGLGRMGLALASRLATEARARLVLVGRTGLPAREAWAAWQTEHGPEDATSRKLRALEDLERQGAEVLVVSADVTRDEDCQRMVALAHERFGALHGVIHAAGVVGAPANVLVSEVVPSRCGLLFEAKVHGLLALTRALKAEPLDFVMLQSSLATVLGGLGFAAYASANHFLDAFAAEQSRQGDTPWLSVDWDGWTEEAGRLGLTLEEGARAFQRILGLGEGGRILVSTGELSARRVRGTVPSESASAVEGTGGVPRARPASAHARPALGTPYVAPEDAIQEQIAELWQELLGVDRVGIHDNFFELGGHSLLGMQVVSRLRELFAVEVSIRGLFETPTVLGVVNAVLEAQASPVDAGRLEALLAEMEKSS
;
A
#
# COMPACT_ATOMS: atom_id res chain seq x y z
N MET A 1 50.12 18.91 17.22
CA MET A 1 50.36 17.48 17.54
C MET A 1 49.83 16.65 16.36
N ARG A 2 50.64 15.81 15.70
CA ARG A 2 50.21 15.00 14.53
C ARG A 2 49.56 13.67 14.98
N PHE A 3 48.43 13.76 15.69
CA PHE A 3 47.78 12.61 16.35
C PHE A 3 47.40 11.48 15.36
N ALA A 4 46.75 11.84 14.25
CA ALA A 4 46.30 10.86 13.25
C ALA A 4 47.46 10.11 12.57
N GLU A 5 48.59 10.77 12.37
CA GLU A 5 49.77 10.12 11.81
C GLU A 5 50.44 9.21 12.83
N GLY A 6 50.54 9.63 14.09
CA GLY A 6 51.03 8.77 15.16
C GLY A 6 50.21 7.49 15.32
N VAL A 7 48.88 7.60 15.25
CA VAL A 7 47.97 6.43 15.26
C VAL A 7 48.22 5.53 14.05
N ARG A 8 48.38 6.08 12.85
CA ARG A 8 48.68 5.28 11.64
C ARG A 8 50.01 4.55 11.74
N THR A 9 51.07 5.22 12.18
CA THR A 9 52.39 4.59 12.38
C THR A 9 52.32 3.47 13.42
N LEU A 10 51.58 3.66 14.52
CA LEU A 10 51.41 2.60 15.50
C LEU A 10 50.67 1.38 14.93
N LEU A 11 49.73 1.57 14.00
CA LEU A 11 48.95 0.51 13.38
C LEU A 11 49.65 -0.18 12.20
N GLU A 12 50.85 0.25 11.79
CA GLU A 12 51.69 -0.48 10.84
C GLU A 12 52.12 -1.85 11.40
N GLU A 13 52.20 -1.97 12.72
CA GLU A 13 52.37 -3.27 13.37
C GLU A 13 51.04 -4.03 13.43
N PRO A 14 50.94 -5.20 12.78
CA PRO A 14 49.69 -5.96 12.72
C PRO A 14 49.28 -6.47 14.10
N SER A 15 47.96 -6.57 14.31
CA SER A 15 47.33 -7.09 15.54
C SER A 15 47.39 -6.18 16.77
N ARG A 16 47.65 -4.88 16.61
CA ARG A 16 47.56 -3.93 17.72
C ARG A 16 46.12 -3.50 18.02
N VAL A 17 45.80 -3.43 19.31
CA VAL A 17 44.51 -2.94 19.83
C VAL A 17 44.77 -1.62 20.57
N LEU A 18 43.98 -0.60 20.28
CA LEU A 18 44.08 0.70 20.94
C LEU A 18 43.05 0.79 22.07
N LEU A 19 43.52 1.09 23.28
CA LEU A 19 42.68 1.29 24.46
C LEU A 19 42.82 2.73 24.98
N GLU A 20 41.73 3.48 25.00
CA GLU A 20 41.65 4.74 25.73
C GLU A 20 41.37 4.44 27.20
N VAL A 21 42.26 4.92 28.09
CA VAL A 21 42.14 4.78 29.54
C VAL A 21 41.78 6.12 30.16
N GLY A 22 40.55 6.26 30.63
CA GLY A 22 40.04 7.47 31.28
C GLY A 22 38.57 7.75 30.95
N PRO A 23 37.95 8.76 31.60
CA PRO A 23 36.54 9.11 31.38
C PRO A 23 36.35 9.76 30.00
N GLY A 24 35.53 9.15 29.16
CA GLY A 24 35.20 9.64 27.82
C GLY A 24 35.59 8.69 26.69
N ASN A 25 35.37 9.14 25.45
CA ASN A 25 35.63 8.36 24.23
C ASN A 25 36.27 9.21 23.11
N THR A 26 36.81 10.37 23.47
CA THR A 26 37.27 11.39 22.52
C THR A 26 38.49 10.91 21.75
N LEU A 27 39.49 10.33 22.43
CA LEU A 27 40.69 9.82 21.75
C LEU A 27 40.38 8.56 20.95
N ALA A 28 39.50 7.70 21.45
CA ALA A 28 39.03 6.52 20.73
C ALA A 28 38.28 6.90 19.46
N THR A 29 37.49 7.97 19.48
CA THR A 29 36.77 8.47 18.30
C THR A 29 37.71 9.08 17.26
N LEU A 30 38.71 9.85 17.70
CA LEU A 30 39.75 10.37 16.81
C LEU A 30 40.63 9.25 16.23
N ALA A 31 40.99 8.26 17.03
CA ALA A 31 41.75 7.10 16.58
C ALA A 31 40.96 6.30 15.54
N ARG A 32 39.66 6.01 15.79
CA ARG A 32 38.80 5.31 14.80
C ARG A 32 38.75 5.99 13.44
N ARG A 33 38.67 7.33 13.41
CA ARG A 33 38.69 8.09 12.14
C ARG A 33 40.03 8.00 11.41
N ALA A 34 41.12 7.78 12.13
CA ALA A 34 42.46 7.67 11.56
C ALA A 34 42.88 6.22 11.22
N SER A 35 42.11 5.22 11.66
CA SER A 35 42.42 3.80 11.51
C SER A 35 41.71 3.17 10.30
N PRO A 36 42.41 2.41 9.43
CA PRO A 36 41.77 1.63 8.37
C PRO A 36 41.04 0.40 8.95
N PRO A 37 39.87 0.00 8.40
CA PRO A 37 39.23 -1.25 8.79
C PRO A 37 40.06 -2.47 8.35
N PRO A 38 40.16 -3.55 9.14
CA PRO A 38 39.60 -3.75 10.48
C PRO A 38 40.59 -3.34 11.59
N SER A 39 40.31 -2.25 12.31
CA SER A 39 41.11 -1.83 13.49
C SER A 39 40.24 -1.82 14.76
N VAL A 40 40.79 -2.33 15.87
CA VAL A 40 40.06 -2.40 17.15
C VAL A 40 40.47 -1.23 18.06
N VAL A 41 39.51 -0.37 18.37
CA VAL A 41 39.68 0.79 19.26
C VAL A 41 38.61 0.79 20.35
N ILE A 42 39.03 0.67 21.61
CA ILE A 42 38.17 0.46 22.77
C ILE A 42 38.38 1.62 23.76
N ALA A 43 37.31 2.07 24.42
CA ALA A 43 37.39 2.99 25.56
C ALA A 43 37.07 2.22 26.84
N SER A 44 37.85 2.46 27.91
CA SER A 44 37.75 1.70 29.16
C SER A 44 36.66 2.21 30.12
N MET A 45 36.16 3.44 29.93
CA MET A 45 35.12 4.03 30.75
C MET A 45 34.02 4.65 29.88
N ARG A 46 32.86 4.93 30.49
CA ARG A 46 31.73 5.59 29.82
C ARG A 46 31.96 7.09 29.63
N HIS A 47 31.18 7.67 28.74
CA HIS A 47 30.99 9.12 28.72
C HIS A 47 29.97 9.53 29.80
N ALA A 48 30.08 10.75 30.35
CA ALA A 48 29.24 11.22 31.46
C ALA A 48 27.73 11.25 31.14
N GLN A 49 27.37 11.33 29.85
CA GLN A 49 25.99 11.38 29.35
C GLN A 49 25.41 10.00 29.02
N GLU A 50 26.19 8.91 29.14
CA GLU A 50 25.72 7.55 28.88
C GLU A 50 25.09 6.95 30.16
N ALA A 51 23.91 6.33 30.03
CA ALA A 51 23.12 5.80 31.15
C ALA A 51 23.62 4.45 31.72
N ARG A 52 24.73 3.90 31.21
CA ARG A 52 25.35 2.64 31.67
C ARG A 52 26.23 2.84 32.91
N THR A 53 26.52 1.78 33.65
CA THR A 53 27.39 1.87 34.84
C THR A 53 28.88 1.85 34.46
N ASP A 54 29.75 2.37 35.34
CA ASP A 54 31.21 2.35 35.12
C ASP A 54 31.75 0.90 35.12
N LEU A 55 31.19 0.04 35.98
CA LEU A 55 31.57 -1.37 36.06
C LEU A 55 31.21 -2.14 34.79
N GLU A 56 30.00 -1.93 34.26
CA GLU A 56 29.55 -2.52 33.00
C GLU A 56 30.44 -2.07 31.82
N SER A 57 30.82 -0.79 31.81
CA SER A 57 31.71 -0.24 30.77
C SER A 57 33.11 -0.85 30.84
N LEU A 58 33.65 -1.00 32.04
CA LEU A 58 34.97 -1.59 32.27
C LEU A 58 34.99 -3.09 31.92
N LEU A 59 33.99 -3.85 32.36
CA LEU A 59 33.85 -5.28 32.04
C LEU A 59 33.62 -5.50 30.54
N GLY A 60 32.83 -4.65 29.89
CA GLY A 60 32.64 -4.67 28.44
C GLY A 60 33.89 -4.30 27.65
N ALA A 61 34.73 -3.39 28.16
CA ALA A 61 36.05 -3.10 27.57
C ALA A 61 37.01 -4.28 27.73
N ALA A 62 37.04 -4.90 28.91
CA ALA A 62 37.83 -6.10 29.18
C ALA A 62 37.42 -7.26 28.25
N GLY A 63 36.12 -7.57 28.14
CA GLY A 63 35.64 -8.62 27.24
C GLY A 63 36.06 -8.39 25.77
N ARG A 64 36.00 -7.14 25.29
CA ARG A 64 36.42 -6.79 23.93
C ARG A 64 37.94 -6.91 23.73
N LEU A 65 38.75 -6.55 24.73
CA LEU A 65 40.20 -6.79 24.70
C LEU A 65 40.49 -8.29 24.61
N TRP A 66 39.81 -9.11 25.41
CA TRP A 66 39.96 -10.56 25.38
C TRP A 66 39.60 -11.19 24.03
N LEU A 67 38.47 -10.79 23.44
CA LEU A 67 38.06 -11.22 22.10
C LEU A 67 39.06 -10.79 21.01
N SER A 68 39.79 -9.71 21.24
CA SER A 68 40.85 -9.22 20.34
C SER A 68 42.20 -9.90 20.59
N GLY A 69 42.24 -10.96 21.40
CA GLY A 69 43.42 -11.76 21.69
C GLY A 69 44.27 -11.27 22.86
N VAL A 70 43.86 -10.21 23.57
CA VAL A 70 44.57 -9.72 24.75
C VAL A 70 44.33 -10.68 25.92
N ARG A 71 45.40 -11.24 26.50
CA ARG A 71 45.27 -12.07 27.69
C ARG A 71 44.87 -11.21 28.88
N LEU A 72 43.70 -11.49 29.44
CA LEU A 72 43.25 -10.89 30.69
C LEU A 72 43.53 -11.82 31.85
N ASP A 73 44.03 -11.24 32.93
CA ASP A 73 44.20 -11.93 34.19
C ASP A 73 42.88 -11.91 34.99
N GLY A 74 42.06 -12.94 34.77
CA GLY A 74 40.79 -13.10 35.48
C GLY A 74 40.93 -13.22 36.99
N THR A 75 42.12 -13.61 37.50
CA THR A 75 42.34 -13.71 38.95
C THR A 75 42.41 -12.34 39.62
N LYS A 76 42.87 -11.32 38.90
CA LYS A 76 42.87 -9.92 39.36
C LYS A 76 41.49 -9.27 39.28
N LEU A 77 40.70 -9.63 38.26
CA LEU A 77 39.36 -9.07 38.04
C LEU A 77 38.37 -9.47 39.14
N TYR A 78 38.54 -10.67 39.69
CA TYR A 78 37.65 -11.25 40.72
C TYR A 78 38.38 -11.53 42.03
N ALA A 79 39.49 -10.82 42.31
CA ALA A 79 40.36 -11.08 43.46
C ALA A 79 39.65 -11.18 44.83
N PRO A 80 38.55 -10.44 45.12
CA PRO A 80 37.83 -10.60 46.38
C PRO A 80 36.69 -11.65 46.36
N GLU A 81 36.45 -12.34 45.26
CA GLU A 81 35.26 -13.21 45.07
C GLU A 81 35.60 -14.67 44.73
N ALA A 82 34.94 -15.61 45.39
CA ALA A 82 35.01 -17.04 45.03
C ALA A 82 33.92 -17.40 44.01
N ARG A 83 34.29 -17.68 42.76
CA ARG A 83 33.37 -18.02 41.66
C ARG A 83 33.59 -19.46 41.17
N ARG A 84 32.52 -20.17 40.80
CA ARG A 84 32.59 -21.55 40.23
C ARG A 84 32.88 -21.49 38.72
N ARG A 85 33.82 -22.30 38.23
CA ARG A 85 34.12 -22.43 36.79
C ARG A 85 33.21 -23.49 36.17
N VAL A 86 32.64 -23.20 35.00
CA VAL A 86 31.82 -24.15 34.22
C VAL A 86 32.55 -24.48 32.90
N PRO A 87 32.77 -25.76 32.56
CA PRO A 87 33.39 -26.16 31.31
C PRO A 87 32.41 -26.10 30.13
N LEU A 88 32.90 -25.79 28.93
CA LEU A 88 32.11 -25.83 27.69
C LEU A 88 32.16 -27.23 27.03
N PRO A 89 31.13 -27.65 26.26
CA PRO A 89 31.08 -28.97 25.62
C PRO A 89 32.15 -29.16 24.51
N THR A 90 32.56 -30.41 24.24
CA THR A 90 33.80 -30.74 23.51
C THR A 90 33.67 -31.52 22.18
N TYR A 91 32.51 -31.60 21.50
CA TYR A 91 32.37 -32.40 20.26
C TYR A 91 32.58 -31.61 18.94
N PRO A 92 33.18 -32.20 17.88
CA PRO A 92 33.43 -31.53 16.59
C PRO A 92 32.34 -31.79 15.51
N PHE A 93 32.18 -30.85 14.56
CA PHE A 93 31.18 -30.88 13.47
C PHE A 93 31.53 -31.85 12.31
N GLU A 94 30.56 -32.64 11.84
CA GLU A 94 30.69 -33.70 10.82
C GLU A 94 30.54 -33.19 9.36
N ARG A 95 31.19 -33.84 8.37
CA ARG A 95 31.42 -33.34 6.99
C ARG A 95 30.80 -34.21 5.87
N GLN A 96 29.48 -34.29 5.75
CA GLN A 96 28.84 -34.90 4.55
C GLN A 96 27.99 -33.90 3.75
N ARG A 97 27.98 -34.09 2.43
CA ARG A 97 27.41 -33.19 1.41
C ARG A 97 26.28 -33.89 0.65
N TYR A 98 25.16 -33.19 0.44
CA TYR A 98 23.99 -33.66 -0.32
C TYR A 98 23.50 -32.53 -1.26
N TRP A 99 23.28 -32.80 -2.55
CA TRP A 99 22.69 -31.87 -3.53
C TRP A 99 21.48 -32.49 -4.23
N VAL A 100 20.57 -31.66 -4.72
CA VAL A 100 19.45 -32.01 -5.62
C VAL A 100 19.73 -31.37 -6.99
N GLU A 101 19.63 -32.13 -8.08
CA GLU A 101 19.76 -31.62 -9.45
C GLU A 101 18.46 -30.98 -9.96
N ALA A 102 18.57 -29.92 -10.74
CA ALA A 102 17.44 -29.10 -11.21
C ALA A 102 16.87 -29.57 -12.56
N GLY A 103 15.53 -29.62 -12.66
CA GLY A 103 14.79 -29.74 -13.92
C GLY A 103 14.65 -28.40 -14.66
N PRO A 104 14.20 -28.40 -15.93
CA PRO A 104 14.24 -27.20 -16.79
C PRO A 104 13.12 -26.20 -16.44
N ALA A 105 13.53 -24.94 -16.32
CA ALA A 105 12.73 -23.80 -15.87
C ALA A 105 11.72 -23.28 -16.90
N LYS A 106 10.51 -22.95 -16.42
CA LYS A 106 9.61 -21.94 -17.00
C LYS A 106 9.39 -20.89 -15.92
N ASP A 107 10.32 -19.95 -15.80
CA ASP A 107 10.39 -19.04 -14.65
C ASP A 107 9.51 -17.80 -14.79
N THR A 108 8.47 -17.71 -13.95
CA THR A 108 7.82 -16.45 -13.54
C THR A 108 7.79 -16.27 -12.03
N HIS A 109 8.44 -17.17 -11.29
CA HIS A 109 8.52 -17.21 -9.84
C HIS A 109 9.97 -17.43 -9.43
N ASP A 110 10.40 -16.85 -8.30
CA ASP A 110 11.65 -17.30 -7.69
C ASP A 110 11.52 -18.75 -7.16
N ALA A 111 12.62 -19.36 -6.72
CA ALA A 111 12.64 -20.71 -6.15
C ALA A 111 11.72 -20.91 -4.92
N ARG A 112 11.03 -19.84 -4.47
CA ARG A 112 10.11 -19.79 -3.32
C ARG A 112 8.69 -19.35 -3.72
N GLY A 113 8.36 -19.25 -5.01
CA GLY A 113 7.02 -18.92 -5.49
C GLY A 113 6.69 -17.41 -5.49
N ARG A 114 7.63 -16.53 -5.11
CA ARG A 114 7.37 -15.08 -5.04
C ARG A 114 7.42 -14.45 -6.42
N VAL A 115 6.51 -13.50 -6.67
CA VAL A 115 6.55 -12.70 -7.90
C VAL A 115 7.79 -11.81 -7.87
N THR A 116 8.61 -11.92 -8.91
CA THR A 116 9.83 -11.13 -9.09
C THR A 116 9.60 -10.00 -10.09
N LYS A 117 10.45 -8.98 -10.02
CA LYS A 117 10.51 -7.95 -11.05
C LYS A 117 10.99 -8.58 -12.35
N ARG A 118 10.21 -8.44 -13.41
CA ARG A 118 10.55 -8.82 -14.77
C ARG A 118 11.38 -7.71 -15.42
N PRO A 119 12.25 -8.01 -16.40
CA PRO A 119 12.80 -6.96 -17.25
C PRO A 119 11.68 -6.33 -18.09
N GLU A 120 11.83 -5.07 -18.47
CA GLU A 120 10.83 -4.33 -19.27
C GLU A 120 10.51 -5.06 -20.59
N SER A 121 11.53 -5.66 -21.23
CA SER A 121 11.39 -6.47 -22.45
C SER A 121 10.53 -7.72 -22.28
N ALA A 122 10.28 -8.18 -21.06
CA ALA A 122 9.44 -9.33 -20.74
C ALA A 122 7.98 -8.95 -20.36
N GLY A 123 7.56 -7.73 -20.70
CA GLY A 123 6.14 -7.34 -20.68
C GLY A 123 5.69 -6.69 -19.37
N TRP A 124 5.93 -5.38 -19.24
CA TRP A 124 5.41 -4.55 -18.13
C TRP A 124 4.04 -3.93 -18.42
N PHE A 125 3.68 -3.82 -19.68
CA PHE A 125 2.55 -2.99 -20.12
C PHE A 125 1.34 -3.84 -20.40
N TYR A 126 0.19 -3.42 -19.87
CA TYR A 126 -1.09 -4.09 -20.06
C TYR A 126 -2.16 -3.05 -20.42
N SER A 127 -3.18 -3.49 -21.13
CA SER A 127 -4.44 -2.77 -21.30
C SER A 127 -5.52 -3.48 -20.49
N LEU A 128 -6.52 -2.71 -20.05
CA LEU A 128 -7.74 -3.30 -19.50
C LEU A 128 -8.48 -4.03 -20.63
N ALA A 129 -8.78 -5.30 -20.41
CA ALA A 129 -9.58 -6.11 -21.30
C ALA A 129 -10.84 -6.59 -20.58
N TRP A 130 -11.87 -6.92 -21.36
CA TRP A 130 -13.10 -7.51 -20.83
C TRP A 130 -13.36 -8.84 -21.52
N LYS A 131 -13.48 -9.89 -20.72
CA LYS A 131 -13.79 -11.23 -21.21
C LYS A 131 -15.25 -11.53 -20.99
N GLN A 132 -15.97 -11.87 -22.05
CA GLN A 132 -17.32 -12.40 -21.89
C GLN A 132 -17.25 -13.74 -21.15
N ALA A 133 -17.98 -13.85 -20.05
CA ALA A 133 -17.98 -15.02 -19.19
C ALA A 133 -19.41 -15.51 -18.93
N ARG A 134 -19.55 -16.81 -18.69
CA ARG A 134 -20.79 -17.35 -18.13
C ARG A 134 -20.86 -17.03 -16.65
N ARG A 135 -22.07 -16.87 -16.14
CA ARG A 135 -22.29 -16.76 -14.69
C ARG A 135 -21.92 -18.10 -14.04
N PRO A 136 -21.23 -18.10 -12.90
CA PRO A 136 -21.11 -19.29 -12.06
C PRO A 136 -22.49 -19.85 -11.71
N GLU A 137 -22.59 -21.15 -11.39
CA GLU A 137 -23.87 -21.71 -10.93
C GLU A 137 -24.39 -20.92 -9.73
N ALA A 138 -25.69 -20.63 -9.76
CA ALA A 138 -26.35 -19.93 -8.67
C ALA A 138 -26.34 -20.83 -7.43
N SER A 139 -25.55 -20.47 -6.43
CA SER A 139 -25.84 -20.91 -5.07
C SER A 139 -27.08 -20.12 -4.65
N ARG A 140 -28.28 -20.69 -4.79
CA ARG A 140 -29.48 -20.07 -4.21
C ARG A 140 -29.28 -20.01 -2.70
N VAL A 141 -28.71 -18.92 -2.21
CA VAL A 141 -28.39 -18.74 -0.80
C VAL A 141 -29.67 -18.35 -0.08
N LYS A 142 -30.17 -19.25 0.77
CA LYS A 142 -31.31 -19.02 1.68
C LYS A 142 -30.96 -18.15 2.90
N GLY A 143 -29.78 -17.54 2.91
CA GLY A 143 -29.23 -16.74 4.01
C GLY A 143 -29.83 -15.34 4.14
N GLY A 144 -29.39 -14.61 5.16
CA GLY A 144 -29.80 -13.24 5.44
C GLY A 144 -29.15 -12.21 4.51
N TRP A 145 -29.97 -11.29 3.99
CA TRP A 145 -29.55 -10.20 3.11
C TRP A 145 -29.73 -8.84 3.77
N LEU A 146 -28.75 -7.97 3.57
CA LEU A 146 -28.83 -6.56 3.87
C LEU A 146 -28.65 -5.74 2.59
N LEU A 147 -29.68 -5.00 2.19
CA LEU A 147 -29.70 -4.26 0.94
C LEU A 147 -29.81 -2.76 1.22
N PHE A 148 -28.84 -1.98 0.77
CA PHE A 148 -28.95 -0.52 0.68
C PHE A 148 -29.61 -0.19 -0.65
N VAL A 149 -30.81 0.37 -0.63
CA VAL A 149 -31.67 0.51 -1.80
C VAL A 149 -32.16 1.93 -1.98
N ASP A 150 -32.18 2.36 -3.24
CA ASP A 150 -32.91 3.55 -3.71
C ASP A 150 -33.53 3.24 -5.08
N GLY A 151 -34.65 3.89 -5.39
CA GLY A 151 -35.40 3.75 -6.64
C GLY A 151 -35.57 2.28 -7.09
N PRO A 152 -34.95 1.84 -8.22
CA PRO A 152 -35.10 0.50 -8.77
C PRO A 152 -34.51 -0.62 -7.89
N GLY A 153 -33.73 -0.29 -6.85
CA GLY A 153 -33.19 -1.26 -5.89
C GLY A 153 -34.28 -1.97 -5.08
N THR A 154 -35.44 -1.32 -4.90
CA THR A 154 -36.62 -1.93 -4.25
C THR A 154 -37.14 -3.16 -5.00
N ALA A 155 -37.11 -3.14 -6.34
CA ALA A 155 -37.51 -4.28 -7.17
C ALA A 155 -36.56 -5.49 -7.01
N VAL A 156 -35.27 -5.25 -6.71
CA VAL A 156 -34.29 -6.30 -6.38
C VAL A 156 -34.68 -6.97 -5.05
N ALA A 157 -34.98 -6.17 -4.02
CA ALA A 157 -35.40 -6.67 -2.72
C ALA A 157 -36.65 -7.55 -2.81
N GLU A 158 -37.68 -7.11 -3.54
CA GLU A 158 -38.88 -7.92 -3.77
C GLU A 158 -38.59 -9.24 -4.51
N ARG A 159 -37.70 -9.21 -5.50
CA ARG A 159 -37.35 -10.40 -6.28
C ARG A 159 -36.64 -11.44 -5.42
N LEU A 160 -35.73 -11.01 -4.54
CA LEU A 160 -35.04 -11.85 -3.56
C LEU A 160 -36.00 -12.42 -2.51
N ARG A 161 -36.95 -11.63 -2.00
CA ARG A 161 -38.00 -12.17 -1.10
C ARG A 161 -38.83 -13.24 -1.78
N ARG A 162 -39.18 -13.05 -3.07
CA ARG A 162 -39.90 -14.06 -3.88
C ARG A 162 -39.06 -15.33 -4.13
N SER A 163 -37.73 -15.27 -4.06
CA SER A 163 -36.86 -16.46 -4.10
C SER A 163 -36.67 -17.13 -2.73
N GLY A 164 -37.27 -16.58 -1.66
CA GLY A 164 -37.27 -17.13 -0.31
C GLY A 164 -36.17 -16.58 0.60
N ALA A 165 -35.48 -15.50 0.19
CA ALA A 165 -34.46 -14.86 1.01
C ALA A 165 -35.06 -14.00 2.14
N SER A 166 -34.38 -13.97 3.29
CA SER A 166 -34.66 -12.98 4.35
C SER A 166 -33.96 -11.67 4.01
N VAL A 167 -34.72 -10.60 3.80
CA VAL A 167 -34.19 -9.33 3.27
C VAL A 167 -34.49 -8.18 4.20
N VAL A 168 -33.44 -7.53 4.69
CA VAL A 168 -33.47 -6.23 5.35
C VAL A 168 -33.15 -5.15 4.32
N GLU A 169 -33.98 -4.12 4.26
CA GLU A 169 -33.78 -2.95 3.42
C GLU A 169 -33.31 -1.74 4.24
N VAL A 170 -32.31 -1.04 3.70
CA VAL A 170 -31.81 0.22 4.22
C VAL A 170 -31.99 1.27 3.13
N VAL A 171 -32.68 2.36 3.46
CA VAL A 171 -32.85 3.50 2.55
C VAL A 171 -32.08 4.72 3.05
N PRO A 172 -31.66 5.64 2.16
CA PRO A 172 -31.06 6.90 2.58
C PRO A 172 -31.98 7.73 3.49
N GLY A 173 -31.42 8.31 4.55
CA GLY A 173 -32.11 9.23 5.47
C GLY A 173 -31.13 10.17 6.18
N SER A 174 -31.62 11.20 6.87
CA SER A 174 -30.79 12.08 7.73
C SER A 174 -30.53 11.47 9.11
N ASP A 175 -31.46 10.64 9.58
CA ASP A 175 -31.50 10.07 10.92
C ASP A 175 -31.66 8.56 10.83
N PHE A 176 -31.27 7.86 11.89
CA PHE A 176 -31.54 6.43 12.03
C PHE A 176 -32.99 6.20 12.47
N LEU A 177 -33.82 5.63 11.59
CA LEU A 177 -35.25 5.43 11.83
C LEU A 177 -35.70 4.02 11.39
N PRO A 178 -36.37 3.23 12.26
CA PRO A 178 -37.08 2.04 11.82
C PRO A 178 -38.34 2.45 11.03
N LEU A 179 -38.46 1.99 9.78
CA LEU A 179 -39.59 2.30 8.90
C LEU A 179 -40.65 1.19 8.87
N GLY A 180 -40.36 0.05 9.50
CA GLY A 180 -41.22 -1.13 9.57
C GLY A 180 -40.40 -2.40 9.74
N PRO A 181 -41.05 -3.57 9.77
CA PRO A 181 -40.35 -4.86 9.89
C PRO A 181 -39.31 -5.04 8.77
N GLY A 182 -38.03 -5.15 9.16
CA GLY A 182 -36.92 -5.36 8.22
C GLY A 182 -36.62 -4.17 7.30
N ARG A 183 -37.01 -2.94 7.68
CA ARG A 183 -36.72 -1.74 6.88
C ARG A 183 -36.28 -0.57 7.75
N PHE A 184 -35.16 0.05 7.40
CA PHE A 184 -34.53 1.14 8.15
C PHE A 184 -34.16 2.30 7.22
N ALA A 185 -34.22 3.52 7.74
CA ALA A 185 -33.61 4.70 7.14
C ALA A 185 -32.34 5.05 7.93
N LEU A 186 -31.26 5.45 7.24
CA LEU A 186 -30.07 5.98 7.90
C LEU A 186 -29.26 6.91 7.00
N ASP A 187 -28.48 7.78 7.64
CA ASP A 187 -27.38 8.51 6.99
C ASP A 187 -26.15 7.59 6.85
N GLY A 188 -25.84 7.21 5.61
CA GLY A 188 -24.74 6.30 5.28
C GLY A 188 -23.35 6.87 5.57
N THR A 189 -23.24 8.20 5.74
CA THR A 189 -21.98 8.88 6.06
C THR A 189 -21.66 8.88 7.55
N ARG A 190 -22.60 8.45 8.40
CA ARG A 190 -22.44 8.40 9.85
C ARG A 190 -22.07 6.99 10.32
N PRO A 191 -20.85 6.78 10.85
CA PRO A 191 -20.41 5.44 11.26
C PRO A 191 -21.29 4.82 12.36
N GLU A 192 -21.81 5.63 13.29
CA GLU A 192 -22.68 5.19 14.38
C GLU A 192 -24.01 4.60 13.89
N HIS A 193 -24.55 5.09 12.77
CA HIS A 193 -25.79 4.59 12.21
C HIS A 193 -25.67 3.14 11.72
N HIS A 194 -24.49 2.77 11.19
CA HIS A 194 -24.21 1.39 10.80
C HIS A 194 -24.12 0.48 12.02
N THR A 195 -23.53 0.96 13.12
CA THR A 195 -23.51 0.21 14.39
C THR A 195 -24.94 -0.01 14.92
N TRP A 196 -25.77 1.04 14.97
CA TRP A 196 -27.16 0.92 15.44
C TRP A 196 -28.01 0.02 14.55
N LEU A 197 -27.78 0.05 13.24
CA LEU A 197 -28.40 -0.89 12.31
C LEU A 197 -28.09 -2.33 12.72
N LEU A 198 -26.81 -2.67 12.92
CA LEU A 198 -26.42 -4.03 13.30
C LEU A 198 -26.93 -4.44 14.69
N GLU A 199 -27.04 -3.51 15.63
CA GLU A 199 -27.69 -3.74 16.93
C GLU A 199 -29.18 -4.07 16.77
N ALA A 200 -29.89 -3.33 15.90
CA ALA A 200 -31.30 -3.57 15.61
C ALA A 200 -31.56 -4.91 14.91
N LEU A 201 -30.56 -5.49 14.24
CA LEU A 201 -30.63 -6.84 13.67
C LEU A 201 -30.49 -7.96 14.71
N GLY A 202 -30.01 -7.65 15.93
CA GLY A 202 -29.75 -8.66 16.96
C GLY A 202 -28.74 -9.70 16.47
N ASP A 203 -29.07 -10.98 16.63
CA ASP A 203 -28.20 -12.10 16.22
C ASP A 203 -28.37 -12.48 14.72
N ALA A 204 -29.31 -11.84 14.02
CA ALA A 204 -29.55 -12.10 12.60
C ALA A 204 -28.46 -11.45 11.74
N ARG A 205 -27.34 -12.15 11.58
CA ARG A 205 -26.21 -11.72 10.76
C ARG A 205 -26.54 -11.78 9.26
N PRO A 206 -26.31 -10.70 8.48
CA PRO A 206 -26.38 -10.78 7.03
C PRO A 206 -25.15 -11.50 6.48
N GLU A 207 -25.37 -12.52 5.66
CA GLU A 207 -24.31 -13.22 4.90
C GLU A 207 -23.97 -12.49 3.61
N ARG A 208 -24.97 -11.78 3.05
CA ARG A 208 -24.83 -10.99 1.83
C ARG A 208 -25.27 -9.57 2.05
N VAL A 209 -24.41 -8.64 1.66
CA VAL A 209 -24.67 -7.20 1.67
C VAL A 209 -24.60 -6.69 0.24
N ALA A 210 -25.56 -5.89 -0.19
CA ALA A 210 -25.50 -5.22 -1.48
C ALA A 210 -25.83 -3.72 -1.38
N PHE A 211 -24.97 -2.90 -1.98
CA PHE A 211 -25.18 -1.46 -2.14
C PHE A 211 -25.73 -1.17 -3.53
N LEU A 212 -27.02 -0.82 -3.57
CA LEU A 212 -27.83 -0.56 -4.77
C LEU A 212 -28.36 0.88 -4.82
N ASP A 213 -28.06 1.70 -3.82
CA ASP A 213 -28.48 3.11 -3.70
C ASP A 213 -27.52 4.08 -4.40
N GLY A 214 -26.33 3.59 -4.78
CA GLY A 214 -25.30 4.35 -5.50
C GLY A 214 -25.65 4.68 -6.94
N TRP A 215 -26.39 3.84 -7.67
CA TRP A 215 -26.63 4.06 -9.12
C TRP A 215 -27.60 5.20 -9.47
N ALA A 216 -28.31 5.77 -8.48
CA ALA A 216 -29.37 6.76 -8.69
C ALA A 216 -28.82 8.18 -8.83
N LEU A 217 -27.50 8.34 -8.80
CA LEU A 217 -26.80 9.63 -8.84
C LEU A 217 -26.98 10.38 -10.17
N ALA A 218 -27.30 9.68 -11.26
CA ALA A 218 -27.58 10.29 -12.55
C ALA A 218 -28.84 11.16 -12.57
N ASP A 219 -29.79 10.93 -11.65
CA ASP A 219 -31.12 11.55 -11.68
C ASP A 219 -31.30 12.73 -10.70
N HIS A 220 -30.38 12.93 -9.76
CA HIS A 220 -30.62 13.82 -8.61
C HIS A 220 -29.57 14.92 -8.35
N ALA A 221 -28.42 14.92 -9.01
CA ALA A 221 -27.36 15.92 -8.78
C ALA A 221 -27.05 16.77 -10.03
N SER A 222 -27.24 18.09 -9.92
CA SER A 222 -26.91 19.05 -10.99
C SER A 222 -25.42 19.38 -10.97
N GLY A 223 -24.68 18.93 -11.99
CA GLY A 223 -23.24 19.20 -12.16
C GLY A 223 -22.31 18.09 -11.66
N SER A 224 -21.08 18.06 -12.18
CA SER A 224 -20.11 16.99 -11.91
C SER A 224 -19.63 16.95 -10.46
N ALA A 225 -19.42 18.11 -9.83
CA ALA A 225 -18.97 18.18 -8.43
C ALA A 225 -20.01 17.60 -7.46
N ALA A 226 -21.29 17.97 -7.60
CA ALA A 226 -22.36 17.44 -6.75
C ALA A 226 -22.54 15.92 -6.93
N ARG A 227 -22.37 15.41 -8.16
CA ARG A 227 -22.37 13.96 -8.44
C ARG A 227 -21.23 13.23 -7.74
N VAL A 228 -20.03 13.80 -7.74
CA VAL A 228 -18.87 13.26 -6.99
C VAL A 228 -19.16 13.19 -5.50
N GLU A 229 -19.62 14.28 -4.87
CA GLU A 229 -19.89 14.29 -3.43
C GLU A 229 -20.93 13.24 -3.04
N ALA A 230 -21.99 13.13 -3.84
CA ALA A 230 -23.03 12.15 -3.61
C ALA A 230 -22.53 10.70 -3.83
N ALA A 231 -21.61 10.48 -4.77
CA ALA A 231 -20.94 9.19 -4.95
C ALA A 231 -20.02 8.82 -3.79
N ILE A 232 -19.28 9.78 -3.23
CA ILE A 232 -18.47 9.56 -2.04
C ILE A 232 -19.39 9.21 -0.85
N ALA A 233 -20.45 9.99 -0.65
CA ALA A 233 -21.38 9.81 0.46
C ALA A 233 -22.14 8.46 0.43
N ARG A 234 -22.52 7.99 -0.76
CA ARG A 234 -23.33 6.76 -0.92
C ARG A 234 -22.51 5.51 -1.29
N GLY A 235 -21.45 5.68 -2.08
CA GLY A 235 -20.68 4.57 -2.65
C GLY A 235 -19.35 4.29 -1.93
N PHE A 236 -18.73 5.29 -1.31
CA PHE A 236 -17.41 5.14 -0.70
C PHE A 236 -17.48 4.85 0.81
N TYR A 237 -18.12 5.73 1.59
CA TYR A 237 -18.15 5.60 3.06
C TYR A 237 -19.00 4.43 3.57
N PRO A 238 -20.24 4.20 3.08
CA PRO A 238 -21.12 3.21 3.68
C PRO A 238 -20.57 1.78 3.66
N PRO A 239 -19.95 1.27 2.57
CA PRO A 239 -19.31 -0.04 2.58
C PRO A 239 -18.21 -0.18 3.62
N LEU A 240 -17.39 0.85 3.83
CA LEU A 240 -16.28 0.83 4.78
C LEU A 240 -16.78 0.84 6.23
N TYR A 241 -17.74 1.71 6.54
CA TYR A 241 -18.29 1.82 7.90
C TYR A 241 -19.09 0.60 8.29
N LEU A 242 -19.93 0.08 7.39
CA LEU A 242 -20.66 -1.15 7.64
C LEU A 242 -19.70 -2.32 7.82
N ALA A 243 -18.69 -2.47 6.96
CA ALA A 243 -17.76 -3.59 7.06
C ALA A 243 -16.96 -3.55 8.38
N ARG A 244 -16.51 -2.37 8.80
CA ARG A 244 -15.88 -2.17 10.11
C ARG A 244 -16.81 -2.55 11.27
N ALA A 245 -18.08 -2.12 11.21
CA ALA A 245 -19.06 -2.44 12.25
C ALA A 245 -19.39 -3.94 12.29
N MET A 246 -19.48 -4.59 11.13
CA MET A 246 -19.72 -6.03 11.01
C MET A 246 -18.55 -6.85 11.54
N GLU A 247 -17.30 -6.49 11.21
CA GLU A 247 -16.11 -7.19 11.71
C GLU A 247 -15.99 -7.07 13.23
N ALA A 248 -16.31 -5.90 13.79
CA ALA A 248 -16.33 -5.71 15.24
C ALA A 248 -17.40 -6.56 15.95
N ARG A 249 -18.53 -6.82 15.30
CA ARG A 249 -19.66 -7.58 15.86
C ARG A 249 -19.54 -9.09 15.65
N TRP A 250 -19.07 -9.50 14.47
CA TRP A 250 -18.98 -10.89 14.04
C TRP A 250 -17.59 -11.16 13.41
N PRO A 251 -16.52 -11.15 14.22
CA PRO A 251 -15.16 -11.29 13.71
C PRO A 251 -14.93 -12.61 12.98
N GLY A 252 -14.24 -12.57 11.86
CA GLY A 252 -13.93 -13.73 11.01
C GLY A 252 -15.13 -14.36 10.29
N ALA A 253 -16.33 -13.78 10.40
CA ALA A 253 -17.51 -14.34 9.77
C ALA A 253 -17.49 -14.13 8.25
N VAL A 254 -17.89 -15.17 7.50
CA VAL A 254 -17.91 -15.10 6.03
C VAL A 254 -18.99 -14.14 5.55
N THR A 255 -18.59 -13.07 4.86
CA THR A 255 -19.49 -12.01 4.38
C THR A 255 -19.20 -11.71 2.91
N VAL A 256 -20.26 -11.72 2.09
CA VAL A 256 -20.19 -11.27 0.71
C VAL A 256 -20.72 -9.84 0.63
N LEU A 257 -19.85 -8.90 0.28
CA LEU A 257 -20.22 -7.50 0.06
C LEU A 257 -20.18 -7.21 -1.44
N THR A 258 -21.31 -6.77 -2.00
CA THR A 258 -21.40 -6.35 -3.40
C THR A 258 -21.71 -4.87 -3.51
N VAL A 259 -20.92 -4.13 -4.25
CA VAL A 259 -21.23 -2.74 -4.64
C VAL A 259 -21.73 -2.76 -6.08
N VAL A 260 -22.88 -2.15 -6.32
CA VAL A 260 -23.46 -2.04 -7.66
C VAL A 260 -23.35 -0.62 -8.17
N THR A 261 -22.66 -0.47 -9.30
CA THR A 261 -22.44 0.82 -9.97
C THR A 261 -23.13 0.83 -11.32
N ALA A 262 -23.32 2.01 -11.90
CA ALA A 262 -23.79 2.12 -13.29
C ALA A 262 -22.93 3.08 -14.10
N GLY A 263 -22.29 2.57 -15.16
CA GLY A 263 -21.42 3.39 -16.01
C GLY A 263 -20.05 3.69 -15.41
N ALA A 264 -19.61 2.96 -14.37
CA ALA A 264 -18.27 3.11 -13.82
C ALA A 264 -17.17 2.54 -14.73
N HIS A 265 -17.54 1.67 -15.68
CA HIS A 265 -16.62 0.99 -16.58
C HIS A 265 -17.02 1.14 -18.05
N ASP A 266 -16.04 1.51 -18.87
CA ASP A 266 -16.11 1.39 -20.32
C ASP A 266 -15.81 -0.06 -20.72
N VAL A 267 -16.78 -0.73 -21.34
CA VAL A 267 -16.73 -2.18 -21.61
C VAL A 267 -16.94 -2.47 -23.08
N THR A 268 -18.01 -1.90 -23.64
CA THR A 268 -18.39 -2.12 -25.05
C THR A 268 -18.25 -0.86 -25.90
N GLY A 269 -18.06 0.31 -25.29
CA GLY A 269 -18.02 1.60 -25.97
C GLY A 269 -19.40 2.22 -26.20
N GLU A 270 -20.48 1.55 -25.79
CA GLU A 270 -21.87 2.01 -25.97
C GLU A 270 -22.50 2.52 -24.65
N GLU A 271 -21.82 2.32 -23.52
CA GLU A 271 -22.33 2.73 -22.21
C GLU A 271 -22.41 4.25 -22.07
N SER A 272 -23.33 4.77 -21.27
CA SER A 272 -23.19 6.12 -20.72
C SER A 272 -22.29 6.05 -19.49
N LEU A 273 -21.07 6.58 -19.61
CA LEU A 273 -20.11 6.59 -18.50
C LEU A 273 -20.52 7.60 -17.44
N GLU A 274 -20.29 7.26 -16.18
CA GLU A 274 -20.47 8.12 -15.02
C GLU A 274 -19.24 7.95 -14.11
N PRO A 275 -18.17 8.72 -14.32
CA PRO A 275 -16.92 8.56 -13.57
C PRO A 275 -17.08 8.65 -12.06
N ALA A 276 -18.06 9.41 -11.54
CA ALA A 276 -18.30 9.49 -10.10
C ALA A 276 -18.60 8.11 -9.48
N GLN A 277 -19.23 7.19 -10.22
CA GLN A 277 -19.57 5.85 -9.73
C GLN A 277 -18.34 4.99 -9.44
N SER A 278 -17.21 5.24 -10.12
CA SER A 278 -16.00 4.44 -9.93
C SER A 278 -15.33 4.68 -8.57
N LEU A 279 -15.70 5.76 -7.86
CA LEU A 279 -15.28 6.03 -6.47
C LEU A 279 -15.75 4.95 -5.49
N ALA A 280 -16.77 4.17 -5.84
CA ALA A 280 -17.27 3.07 -5.00
C ALA A 280 -16.46 1.77 -5.13
N LEU A 281 -15.49 1.71 -6.06
CA LEU A 281 -14.75 0.48 -6.39
C LEU A 281 -13.57 0.21 -5.45
N GLY A 282 -12.94 1.26 -4.89
CA GLY A 282 -11.79 1.09 -4.00
C GLY A 282 -12.08 0.25 -2.75
N PRO A 283 -13.22 0.43 -2.04
CA PRO A 283 -13.61 -0.46 -0.94
C PRO A 283 -13.62 -1.94 -1.34
N CYS A 284 -14.11 -2.29 -2.53
CA CYS A 284 -14.17 -3.67 -3.00
C CYS A 284 -12.78 -4.29 -3.21
N ARG A 285 -11.76 -3.49 -3.53
CA ARG A 285 -10.38 -3.96 -3.67
C ARG A 285 -9.69 -4.17 -2.33
N VAL A 286 -10.01 -3.34 -1.34
CA VAL A 286 -9.20 -3.20 -0.12
C VAL A 286 -9.79 -3.95 1.08
N LEU A 287 -11.12 -3.99 1.23
CA LEU A 287 -11.76 -4.68 2.36
C LEU A 287 -11.31 -6.14 2.52
N PRO A 288 -11.22 -6.98 1.47
CA PRO A 288 -10.74 -8.36 1.60
C PRO A 288 -9.28 -8.49 2.07
N GLN A 289 -8.49 -7.42 1.92
CA GLN A 289 -7.07 -7.41 2.30
C GLN A 289 -6.87 -6.97 3.75
N GLU A 290 -7.76 -6.13 4.28
CA GLU A 290 -7.63 -5.56 5.62
C GLU A 290 -8.45 -6.29 6.70
N LEU A 291 -9.64 -6.79 6.35
CA LEU A 291 -10.56 -7.38 7.32
C LEU A 291 -10.48 -8.92 7.41
N GLY A 292 -9.57 -9.54 6.65
CA GLY A 292 -9.28 -10.98 6.73
C GLY A 292 -10.06 -11.87 5.75
N PRO A 293 -9.82 -13.20 5.79
CA PRO A 293 -10.23 -14.14 4.74
C PRO A 293 -11.75 -14.39 4.65
N GLY A 294 -12.52 -13.98 5.66
CA GLY A 294 -13.99 -14.07 5.65
C GLY A 294 -14.65 -13.11 4.67
N TRP A 295 -13.97 -12.03 4.26
CA TRP A 295 -14.54 -11.01 3.40
C TRP A 295 -14.36 -11.32 1.91
N ARG A 296 -15.49 -11.39 1.20
CA ARG A 296 -15.51 -11.46 -0.27
C ARG A 296 -16.20 -10.23 -0.81
N CYS A 297 -15.46 -9.38 -1.49
CA CYS A 297 -16.00 -8.17 -2.09
C CYS A 297 -16.07 -8.29 -3.61
N ARG A 298 -17.15 -7.77 -4.19
CA ARG A 298 -17.37 -7.74 -5.63
C ARG A 298 -17.98 -6.40 -6.06
N ALA A 299 -17.49 -5.84 -7.15
CA ALA A 299 -18.16 -4.77 -7.87
C ALA A 299 -18.97 -5.35 -9.04
N VAL A 300 -20.21 -4.92 -9.19
CA VAL A 300 -21.07 -5.25 -10.34
C VAL A 300 -21.49 -3.95 -11.01
N ASP A 301 -20.97 -3.69 -12.19
CA ASP A 301 -21.34 -2.51 -12.97
C ASP A 301 -22.44 -2.85 -13.98
N VAL A 302 -23.46 -2.02 -14.08
CA VAL A 302 -24.63 -2.28 -14.94
C VAL A 302 -24.88 -1.13 -15.90
N THR A 303 -25.54 -1.41 -17.02
CA THR A 303 -26.21 -0.35 -17.79
C THR A 303 -27.49 0.05 -17.06
N VAL A 304 -27.74 1.35 -16.86
CA VAL A 304 -28.97 1.84 -16.22
C VAL A 304 -30.19 1.34 -17.03
N PRO A 305 -31.21 0.75 -16.40
CA PRO A 305 -32.40 0.30 -17.11
C PRO A 305 -33.20 1.52 -17.65
N PRO A 306 -33.93 1.37 -18.77
CA PRO A 306 -34.80 2.43 -19.27
C PRO A 306 -35.82 2.87 -18.20
N LYS A 307 -35.99 4.19 -18.01
CA LYS A 307 -36.85 4.79 -16.97
C LYS A 307 -38.32 4.35 -17.01
N ASP A 308 -38.80 3.92 -18.18
CA ASP A 308 -40.22 3.64 -18.41
C ASP A 308 -40.67 2.24 -17.99
N GLY A 309 -39.82 1.44 -17.32
CA GLY A 309 -40.20 0.10 -16.85
C GLY A 309 -40.63 -0.87 -17.97
N GLY A 310 -40.30 -0.55 -19.23
CA GLY A 310 -40.70 -1.32 -20.41
C GLY A 310 -40.11 -2.72 -20.47
N ALA A 311 -40.36 -3.44 -21.57
CA ALA A 311 -39.99 -4.86 -21.75
C ALA A 311 -38.51 -5.21 -21.46
N GLY A 312 -37.59 -4.23 -21.49
CA GLY A 312 -36.18 -4.38 -21.15
C GLY A 312 -35.82 -4.39 -19.65
N ALA A 313 -36.69 -3.90 -18.76
CA ALA A 313 -36.38 -3.77 -17.32
C ALA A 313 -36.35 -5.14 -16.60
N ARG A 314 -37.22 -6.07 -17.01
CA ARG A 314 -37.33 -7.40 -16.37
C ARG A 314 -36.11 -8.31 -16.64
N PRO A 315 -35.62 -8.48 -17.88
CA PRO A 315 -34.41 -9.25 -18.15
C PRO A 315 -33.17 -8.68 -17.45
N TRP A 316 -33.07 -7.35 -17.35
CA TRP A 316 -32.01 -6.68 -16.60
C TRP A 316 -32.06 -7.01 -15.10
N LEU A 317 -33.25 -6.88 -14.49
CA LEU A 317 -33.45 -7.17 -13.08
C LEU A 317 -33.15 -8.64 -12.76
N ASP A 318 -33.61 -9.56 -13.60
CA ASP A 318 -33.32 -10.99 -13.47
C ASP A 318 -31.81 -11.27 -13.60
N ALA A 319 -31.10 -10.56 -14.48
CA ALA A 319 -29.65 -10.71 -14.63
C ALA A 319 -28.89 -10.20 -13.40
N LEU A 320 -29.28 -9.06 -12.85
CA LEU A 320 -28.66 -8.49 -11.65
C LEU A 320 -28.91 -9.38 -10.42
N VAL A 321 -30.17 -9.76 -10.15
CA VAL A 321 -30.51 -10.63 -9.01
C VAL A 321 -29.74 -11.95 -9.10
N ALA A 322 -29.69 -12.55 -10.27
CA ALA A 322 -28.96 -13.80 -10.44
C ALA A 322 -27.44 -13.64 -10.26
N GLU A 323 -26.85 -12.49 -10.60
CA GLU A 323 -25.44 -12.20 -10.28
C GLU A 323 -25.26 -11.99 -8.78
N LEU A 324 -26.16 -11.25 -8.12
CA LEU A 324 -26.13 -11.05 -6.67
C LEU A 324 -26.20 -12.38 -5.92
N GLU A 325 -27.01 -13.34 -6.38
CA GLU A 325 -27.13 -14.69 -5.81
C GLU A 325 -25.91 -15.58 -6.14
N SER A 326 -25.13 -15.30 -7.19
CA SER A 326 -24.03 -16.18 -7.60
C SER A 326 -22.85 -16.19 -6.62
N ASP A 327 -21.97 -17.17 -6.78
CA ASP A 327 -20.67 -17.20 -6.09
C ASP A 327 -19.80 -16.00 -6.54
N PRO A 328 -19.33 -15.13 -5.63
CA PRO A 328 -18.58 -13.91 -5.96
C PRO A 328 -17.10 -14.21 -6.28
N ARG A 329 -16.83 -15.13 -7.22
CA ARG A 329 -15.46 -15.51 -7.62
C ARG A 329 -14.75 -14.40 -8.38
N ASP A 330 -15.50 -13.66 -9.18
CA ASP A 330 -14.99 -12.56 -9.98
C ASP A 330 -15.17 -11.25 -9.20
N ALA A 331 -14.07 -10.56 -8.91
CA ALA A 331 -14.08 -9.34 -8.11
C ALA A 331 -14.74 -8.14 -8.83
N VAL A 332 -14.69 -8.11 -10.15
CA VAL A 332 -15.29 -7.05 -10.97
C VAL A 332 -16.04 -7.68 -12.14
N VAL A 333 -17.33 -7.36 -12.22
CA VAL A 333 -18.26 -7.89 -13.22
C VAL A 333 -18.98 -6.72 -13.86
N ALA A 334 -19.15 -6.76 -15.18
CA ALA A 334 -20.03 -5.83 -15.90
C ALA A 334 -21.18 -6.58 -16.57
N LEU A 335 -22.41 -6.11 -16.37
CA LEU A 335 -23.60 -6.61 -17.02
C LEU A 335 -24.01 -5.64 -18.13
N ARG A 336 -23.96 -6.11 -19.39
CA ARG A 336 -24.28 -5.34 -20.60
C ARG A 336 -25.31 -6.10 -21.42
N GLY A 337 -26.56 -5.62 -21.39
CA GLY A 337 -27.69 -6.34 -22.00
C GLY A 337 -27.81 -7.76 -21.42
N ARG A 338 -27.63 -8.77 -22.28
CA ARG A 338 -27.70 -10.20 -21.89
C ARG A 338 -26.34 -10.81 -21.53
N HIS A 339 -25.27 -10.03 -21.66
CA HIS A 339 -23.91 -10.49 -21.54
C HIS A 339 -23.30 -10.11 -20.19
N ARG A 340 -22.55 -11.06 -19.63
CA ARG A 340 -21.74 -10.89 -18.43
C ARG A 340 -20.29 -10.81 -18.86
N TRP A 341 -19.60 -9.78 -18.40
CA TRP A 341 -18.20 -9.51 -18.68
C TRP A 341 -17.42 -9.52 -17.37
N VAL A 342 -16.20 -10.03 -17.41
CA VAL A 342 -15.26 -10.01 -16.28
C VAL A 342 -14.00 -9.27 -16.67
N GLU A 343 -13.45 -8.56 -15.69
CA GLU A 343 -12.20 -7.82 -15.83
C GLU A 343 -11.04 -8.78 -16.15
N ASP A 344 -10.32 -8.46 -17.22
CA ASP A 344 -9.12 -9.15 -17.68
C ASP A 344 -8.04 -8.14 -18.09
N PHE A 345 -6.83 -8.60 -18.35
CA PHE A 345 -5.71 -7.73 -18.71
C PHE A 345 -4.89 -8.32 -19.85
N ALA A 346 -4.82 -7.60 -20.96
CA ALA A 346 -4.08 -8.03 -22.14
C ALA A 346 -2.69 -7.36 -22.17
N PRO A 347 -1.59 -8.11 -22.36
CA PRO A 347 -0.28 -7.52 -22.58
C PRO A 347 -0.29 -6.59 -23.80
N VAL A 348 0.40 -5.45 -23.69
CA VAL A 348 0.51 -4.45 -24.77
C VAL A 348 1.98 -4.29 -25.14
N SER A 349 2.27 -4.28 -26.44
CA SER A 349 3.58 -3.88 -26.95
C SER A 349 3.59 -2.38 -27.19
N LEU A 350 4.41 -1.66 -26.42
CA LEU A 350 4.61 -0.23 -26.64
C LEU A 350 5.73 0.04 -27.66
N PRO A 351 5.63 1.12 -28.44
CA PRO A 351 6.69 1.57 -29.34
C PRO A 351 8.04 1.76 -28.64
N ASP A 352 9.10 1.81 -29.44
CA ASP A 352 10.43 2.18 -28.98
C ASP A 352 10.46 3.66 -28.55
N VAL A 353 11.33 4.00 -27.60
CA VAL A 353 11.50 5.37 -27.08
C VAL A 353 11.82 6.39 -28.17
N SER A 354 12.43 5.98 -29.29
CA SER A 354 12.67 6.85 -30.44
C SER A 354 11.39 7.41 -31.10
N THR A 355 10.23 6.81 -30.82
CA THR A 355 8.93 7.27 -31.34
C THR A 355 8.41 8.44 -30.51
N ARG A 356 8.29 9.62 -31.12
CA ARG A 356 7.80 10.83 -30.43
C ARG A 356 6.31 10.80 -30.11
N GLY A 357 5.51 10.14 -30.94
CA GLY A 357 4.05 10.02 -30.77
C GLY A 357 3.39 11.38 -30.56
N LEU A 358 2.80 11.58 -29.38
CA LEU A 358 2.07 12.80 -28.99
C LEU A 358 2.97 14.01 -28.65
N LEU A 359 4.30 13.87 -28.67
CA LEU A 359 5.23 14.93 -28.34
C LEU A 359 5.64 15.80 -29.54
N ARG A 360 5.60 17.12 -29.35
CA ARG A 360 6.18 18.14 -30.23
C ARG A 360 7.58 18.56 -29.79
N GLU A 361 8.47 18.77 -30.76
CA GLU A 361 9.73 19.51 -30.54
C GLU A 361 9.41 20.94 -30.09
N GLY A 362 10.03 21.41 -29.01
CA GLY A 362 9.75 22.72 -28.43
C GLY A 362 8.32 22.86 -27.88
N GLY A 363 7.62 21.74 -27.67
CA GLY A 363 6.26 21.72 -27.14
C GLY A 363 6.17 22.34 -25.73
N VAL A 364 4.97 22.78 -25.37
CA VAL A 364 4.69 23.44 -24.09
C VAL A 364 3.83 22.51 -23.26
N TYR A 365 4.38 22.00 -22.16
CA TYR A 365 3.72 21.00 -21.33
C TYR A 365 3.54 21.48 -19.91
N LEU A 366 2.30 21.37 -19.40
CA LEU A 366 1.95 21.70 -18.03
C LEU A 366 1.95 20.42 -17.18
N ILE A 367 2.65 20.44 -16.05
CA ILE A 367 2.73 19.31 -15.12
C ILE A 367 2.24 19.76 -13.75
N THR A 368 1.02 19.33 -13.37
CA THR A 368 0.54 19.53 -12.00
C THR A 368 1.27 18.58 -11.06
N GLY A 369 1.70 19.03 -9.88
CA GLY A 369 2.62 18.23 -9.06
C GLY A 369 4.01 18.13 -9.68
N GLY A 370 4.36 19.03 -10.60
CA GLY A 370 5.60 19.02 -11.37
C GLY A 370 6.88 19.17 -10.54
N LEU A 371 6.77 19.70 -9.33
CA LEU A 371 7.88 19.81 -8.37
C LEU A 371 8.05 18.56 -7.47
N GLY A 372 7.23 17.54 -7.67
CA GLY A 372 7.35 16.25 -7.00
C GLY A 372 8.38 15.35 -7.68
N ARG A 373 8.78 14.26 -7.01
CA ARG A 373 9.79 13.31 -7.51
C ARG A 373 9.45 12.75 -8.90
N MET A 374 8.20 12.30 -9.08
CA MET A 374 7.70 11.81 -10.37
C MET A 374 7.61 12.95 -11.40
N GLY A 375 7.02 14.09 -11.04
CA GLY A 375 6.88 15.25 -11.92
C GLY A 375 8.22 15.74 -12.49
N LEU A 376 9.26 15.82 -11.65
CA LEU A 376 10.61 16.21 -12.08
C LEU A 376 11.27 15.16 -12.98
N ALA A 377 11.06 13.87 -12.74
CA ALA A 377 11.58 12.82 -13.61
C ALA A 377 10.93 12.87 -15.01
N LEU A 378 9.62 13.08 -15.07
CA LEU A 378 8.91 13.25 -16.35
C LEU A 378 9.32 14.55 -17.06
N ALA A 379 9.47 15.65 -16.31
CA ALA A 379 9.96 16.93 -16.81
C ALA A 379 11.36 16.81 -17.43
N SER A 380 12.28 16.09 -16.76
CA SER A 380 13.63 15.84 -17.27
C SER A 380 13.61 15.07 -18.59
N ARG A 381 12.70 14.11 -18.73
CA ARG A 381 12.54 13.38 -19.98
C ARG A 381 12.04 14.28 -21.11
N LEU A 382 11.04 15.10 -20.84
CA LEU A 382 10.51 16.07 -21.82
C LEU A 382 11.55 17.10 -22.24
N ALA A 383 12.37 17.59 -21.30
CA ALA A 383 13.48 18.50 -21.57
C ALA A 383 14.47 17.87 -22.55
N THR A 384 14.86 16.61 -22.32
CA THR A 384 15.86 15.92 -23.14
C THR A 384 15.32 15.50 -24.52
N GLU A 385 14.12 14.92 -24.57
CA GLU A 385 13.60 14.27 -25.79
C GLU A 385 12.90 15.23 -26.75
N ALA A 386 12.28 16.28 -26.20
CA ALA A 386 11.45 17.21 -26.96
C ALA A 386 11.92 18.66 -26.85
N ARG A 387 13.00 18.96 -26.11
CA ARG A 387 13.43 20.34 -25.78
C ARG A 387 12.26 21.18 -25.28
N ALA A 388 11.48 20.56 -24.41
CA ALA A 388 10.20 21.10 -23.97
C ALA A 388 10.34 22.42 -23.22
N ARG A 389 9.30 23.24 -23.36
CA ARG A 389 8.99 24.34 -22.46
C ARG A 389 8.04 23.81 -21.39
N LEU A 390 8.39 24.00 -20.12
CA LEU A 390 7.77 23.30 -19.01
C LEU A 390 7.06 24.29 -18.08
N VAL A 391 5.79 24.04 -17.80
CA VAL A 391 5.02 24.72 -16.77
C VAL A 391 4.88 23.78 -15.58
N LEU A 392 5.70 23.96 -14.55
CA LEU A 392 5.72 23.08 -13.38
C LEU A 392 4.90 23.68 -12.25
N VAL A 393 3.84 22.99 -11.86
CA VAL A 393 2.89 23.51 -10.87
C VAL A 393 3.03 22.78 -9.53
N GLY A 394 3.09 23.55 -8.45
CA GLY A 394 3.06 23.04 -7.07
C GLY A 394 2.33 23.99 -6.13
N ARG A 395 1.90 23.50 -4.97
CA ARG A 395 1.19 24.34 -3.97
C ARG A 395 2.13 25.28 -3.22
N THR A 396 3.35 24.83 -2.96
CA THR A 396 4.36 25.61 -2.23
C THR A 396 5.15 26.45 -3.21
N GLY A 397 5.14 27.76 -3.02
CA GLY A 397 5.99 28.68 -3.77
C GLY A 397 7.47 28.39 -3.53
N LEU A 398 8.28 28.72 -4.52
CA LEU A 398 9.75 28.69 -4.43
C LEU A 398 10.28 30.12 -4.25
N PRO A 399 11.47 30.29 -3.65
CA PRO A 399 12.12 31.60 -3.62
C PRO A 399 12.34 32.14 -5.05
N ALA A 400 12.45 33.46 -5.18
CA ALA A 400 12.78 34.10 -6.45
C ALA A 400 14.13 33.60 -7.00
N ARG A 401 14.29 33.55 -8.32
CA ARG A 401 15.45 32.93 -9.00
C ARG A 401 16.78 33.48 -8.49
N GLU A 402 16.84 34.77 -8.22
CA GLU A 402 18.01 35.50 -7.75
C GLU A 402 18.47 35.04 -6.35
N ALA A 403 17.55 34.50 -5.55
CA ALA A 403 17.81 34.03 -4.20
C ALA A 403 18.18 32.54 -4.12
N TRP A 404 18.15 31.79 -5.23
CA TRP A 404 18.36 30.33 -5.19
C TRP A 404 19.75 29.95 -4.67
N ALA A 405 20.80 30.61 -5.13
CA ALA A 405 22.16 30.32 -4.69
C ALA A 405 22.35 30.60 -3.19
N ALA A 406 21.77 31.70 -2.69
CA ALA A 406 21.81 32.05 -1.27
C ALA A 406 21.05 31.00 -0.43
N TRP A 407 19.84 30.63 -0.85
CA TRP A 407 19.03 29.60 -0.18
C TRP A 407 19.77 28.28 -0.06
N GLN A 408 20.35 27.79 -1.16
CA GLN A 408 21.07 26.53 -1.21
C GLN A 408 22.32 26.52 -0.31
N THR A 409 23.01 27.66 -0.20
CA THR A 409 24.17 27.83 0.67
C THR A 409 23.77 27.81 2.15
N GLU A 410 22.66 28.46 2.49
CA GLU A 410 22.16 28.59 3.86
C GLU A 410 21.56 27.27 4.39
N HIS A 411 20.76 26.57 3.58
CA HIS A 411 19.99 25.39 4.01
C HIS A 411 20.67 24.05 3.67
N GLY A 412 21.70 24.08 2.82
CA GLY A 412 22.47 22.90 2.44
C GLY A 412 21.76 21.96 1.45
N PRO A 413 22.42 20.84 1.10
CA PRO A 413 21.95 19.94 0.04
C PRO A 413 20.77 19.05 0.45
N GLU A 414 20.61 18.72 1.72
CA GLU A 414 19.53 17.83 2.18
C GLU A 414 18.16 18.52 2.32
N ASP A 415 18.13 19.85 2.26
CA ASP A 415 16.88 20.60 2.27
C ASP A 415 15.99 20.28 1.06
N ALA A 416 14.69 20.14 1.31
CA ALA A 416 13.73 19.76 0.28
C ALA A 416 13.56 20.85 -0.78
N THR A 417 13.65 22.13 -0.40
CA THR A 417 13.61 23.23 -1.36
C THR A 417 14.91 23.27 -2.16
N SER A 418 16.07 23.18 -1.52
CA SER A 418 17.37 23.10 -2.21
C SER A 418 17.44 21.96 -3.24
N ARG A 419 16.88 20.77 -2.94
CA ARG A 419 16.78 19.67 -3.92
C ARG A 419 15.94 20.02 -5.15
N LYS A 420 14.81 20.71 -4.96
CA LYS A 420 13.96 21.18 -6.06
C LYS A 420 14.67 22.23 -6.91
N LEU A 421 15.33 23.21 -6.28
CA LEU A 421 16.06 24.26 -7.00
C LEU A 421 17.14 23.67 -7.91
N ARG A 422 17.93 22.70 -7.41
CA ARG A 422 18.91 22.00 -8.25
C ARG A 422 18.28 21.24 -9.40
N ALA A 423 17.18 20.54 -9.16
CA ALA A 423 16.48 19.83 -10.23
C ALA A 423 15.98 20.80 -11.32
N LEU A 424 15.52 21.99 -10.96
CA LEU A 424 15.13 23.03 -11.92
C LEU A 424 16.33 23.56 -12.71
N GLU A 425 17.46 23.81 -12.04
CA GLU A 425 18.72 24.20 -12.68
C GLU A 425 19.22 23.12 -13.64
N ASP A 426 19.02 21.84 -13.31
CA ASP A 426 19.36 20.70 -14.18
C ASP A 426 18.50 20.67 -15.44
N LEU A 427 17.19 20.97 -15.33
CA LEU A 427 16.30 21.09 -16.49
C LEU A 427 16.73 22.23 -17.41
N GLU A 428 17.07 23.39 -16.85
CA GLU A 428 17.56 24.54 -17.62
C GLU A 428 18.89 24.22 -18.32
N ARG A 429 19.80 23.50 -17.65
CA ARG A 429 21.06 23.03 -18.26
C ARG A 429 20.85 22.02 -19.39
N GLN A 430 19.77 21.25 -19.35
CA GLN A 430 19.35 20.36 -20.45
C GLN A 430 18.71 21.11 -21.62
N GLY A 431 18.52 22.44 -21.49
CA GLY A 431 17.98 23.30 -22.54
C GLY A 431 16.47 23.51 -22.49
N ALA A 432 15.80 23.09 -21.41
CA ALA A 432 14.39 23.42 -21.20
C ALA A 432 14.20 24.85 -20.70
N GLU A 433 13.14 25.51 -21.13
CA GLU A 433 12.66 26.74 -20.49
C GLU A 433 11.61 26.36 -19.45
N VAL A 434 11.77 26.81 -18.20
CA VAL A 434 10.91 26.41 -17.08
C VAL A 434 10.16 27.60 -16.50
N LEU A 435 8.85 27.47 -16.37
CA LEU A 435 7.97 28.36 -15.61
C LEU A 435 7.44 27.58 -14.40
N VAL A 436 7.76 28.05 -13.20
CA VAL A 436 7.20 27.48 -11.96
C VAL A 436 5.98 28.29 -11.54
N VAL A 437 4.86 27.62 -11.32
CA VAL A 437 3.60 28.25 -10.89
C VAL A 437 3.20 27.71 -9.52
N SER A 438 2.97 28.63 -8.57
CA SER A 438 2.34 28.31 -7.30
C SER A 438 0.82 28.33 -7.48
N ALA A 439 0.19 27.16 -7.37
CA ALA A 439 -1.25 27.03 -7.55
C ALA A 439 -1.80 25.81 -6.80
N ASP A 440 -3.02 25.95 -6.32
CA ASP A 440 -3.85 24.85 -5.84
C ASP A 440 -4.83 24.44 -6.95
N VAL A 441 -4.65 23.23 -7.47
CA VAL A 441 -5.48 22.71 -8.57
C VAL A 441 -6.95 22.51 -8.18
N THR A 442 -7.30 22.56 -6.88
CA THR A 442 -8.69 22.49 -6.43
C THR A 442 -9.45 23.81 -6.62
N ARG A 443 -8.75 24.91 -6.92
CA ARG A 443 -9.34 26.24 -7.11
C ARG A 443 -9.43 26.59 -8.59
N ASP A 444 -10.64 26.91 -9.05
CA ASP A 444 -10.89 27.27 -10.46
C ASP A 444 -10.04 28.46 -10.93
N GLU A 445 -9.90 29.49 -10.09
CA GLU A 445 -9.09 30.69 -10.37
C GLU A 445 -7.61 30.36 -10.58
N ASP A 446 -7.08 29.41 -9.81
CA ASP A 446 -5.69 28.97 -9.90
C ASP A 446 -5.46 28.15 -11.18
N CYS A 447 -6.42 27.29 -11.54
CA CYS A 447 -6.39 26.55 -12.79
C CYS A 447 -6.46 27.46 -14.02
N GLN A 448 -7.30 28.50 -13.98
CA GLN A 448 -7.34 29.51 -15.05
C GLN A 448 -6.03 30.29 -15.14
N ARG A 449 -5.48 30.70 -13.99
CA ARG A 449 -4.23 31.46 -13.92
C ARG A 449 -3.04 30.68 -14.48
N MET A 450 -2.89 29.40 -14.15
CA MET A 450 -1.75 28.61 -14.65
C MET A 450 -1.80 28.43 -16.18
N VAL A 451 -3.00 28.30 -16.77
CA VAL A 451 -3.17 28.23 -18.23
C VAL A 451 -2.85 29.59 -18.87
N ALA A 452 -3.37 30.68 -18.29
CA ALA A 452 -3.09 32.04 -18.76
C ALA A 452 -1.58 32.36 -18.72
N LEU A 453 -0.88 32.00 -17.64
CA LEU A 453 0.56 32.19 -17.51
C LEU A 453 1.36 31.35 -18.52
N ALA A 454 0.88 30.14 -18.87
CA ALA A 454 1.50 29.33 -19.91
C ALA A 454 1.42 30.05 -21.28
N HIS A 455 0.26 30.62 -21.61
CA HIS A 455 0.08 31.41 -22.83
C HIS A 455 0.89 32.71 -22.81
N GLU A 456 0.89 33.44 -21.70
CA GLU A 456 1.67 34.68 -21.57
C GLU A 456 3.17 34.42 -21.78
N ARG A 457 3.68 33.33 -21.20
CA ARG A 457 5.11 33.02 -21.24
C ARG A 457 5.55 32.35 -22.55
N PHE A 458 4.75 31.41 -23.07
CA PHE A 458 5.18 30.51 -24.15
C PHE A 458 4.28 30.58 -25.40
N GLY A 459 3.16 31.29 -25.35
CA GLY A 459 2.24 31.51 -26.46
C GLY A 459 1.32 30.34 -26.82
N ALA A 460 1.42 29.21 -26.13
CA ALA A 460 0.62 28.02 -26.40
C ALA A 460 0.63 27.04 -25.21
N LEU A 461 -0.30 26.09 -25.22
CA LEU A 461 -0.27 24.88 -24.38
C LEU A 461 -0.54 23.66 -25.25
N HIS A 462 0.36 22.68 -25.23
CA HIS A 462 0.32 21.52 -26.13
C HIS A 462 -0.08 20.23 -25.42
N GLY A 463 0.25 20.07 -24.14
CA GLY A 463 -0.16 18.88 -23.39
C GLY A 463 -0.16 19.11 -21.90
N VAL A 464 -0.93 18.29 -21.19
CA VAL A 464 -1.09 18.37 -19.74
C VAL A 464 -0.81 17.02 -19.10
N ILE A 465 -0.02 17.02 -18.03
CA ILE A 465 0.27 15.85 -17.20
C ILE A 465 -0.23 16.13 -15.79
N HIS A 466 -1.31 15.46 -15.40
CA HIS A 466 -1.90 15.59 -14.09
C HIS A 466 -1.25 14.63 -13.08
N ALA A 467 -0.14 15.07 -12.47
CA ALA A 467 0.59 14.33 -11.44
C ALA A 467 0.34 14.85 -10.00
N ALA A 468 -0.63 15.75 -9.79
CA ALA A 468 -0.93 16.25 -8.47
C ALA A 468 -1.65 15.18 -7.63
N GLY A 469 -1.20 14.99 -6.39
CA GLY A 469 -1.77 13.99 -5.51
C GLY A 469 -0.99 13.85 -4.21
N VAL A 470 -1.65 13.24 -3.23
CA VAL A 470 -1.03 12.85 -1.97
C VAL A 470 -0.39 11.47 -2.15
N VAL A 471 0.83 11.29 -1.64
CA VAL A 471 1.61 10.05 -1.70
C VAL A 471 2.28 9.78 -0.35
N GLY A 472 2.79 8.56 -0.16
CA GLY A 472 3.49 8.18 1.08
C GLY A 472 2.54 7.91 2.24
N ALA A 473 2.97 8.12 3.48
CA ALA A 473 2.18 7.82 4.67
C ALA A 473 0.76 8.44 4.67
N PRO A 474 0.55 9.70 4.26
CA PRO A 474 -0.80 10.29 4.22
C PRO A 474 -1.73 9.68 3.17
N ALA A 475 -1.21 8.91 2.21
CA ALA A 475 -2.01 8.16 1.25
C ALA A 475 -2.49 6.80 1.77
N ASN A 476 -2.01 6.40 2.95
CA ASN A 476 -2.45 5.19 3.63
C ASN A 476 -3.46 5.56 4.72
N VAL A 477 -4.71 5.19 4.53
CA VAL A 477 -5.78 5.34 5.52
C VAL A 477 -6.42 3.97 5.70
N LEU A 478 -6.09 3.30 6.81
CA LEU A 478 -6.67 1.99 7.12
C LEU A 478 -8.19 2.09 7.28
N VAL A 479 -8.91 1.00 7.02
CA VAL A 479 -10.38 0.91 7.18
C VAL A 479 -10.81 1.33 8.59
N SER A 480 -10.00 1.02 9.62
CA SER A 480 -10.23 1.44 11.00
C SER A 480 -10.11 2.96 11.22
N GLU A 481 -9.32 3.64 10.40
CA GLU A 481 -9.00 5.08 10.48
C GLU A 481 -9.82 5.94 9.50
N VAL A 482 -10.71 5.33 8.71
CA VAL A 482 -11.53 6.05 7.71
C VAL A 482 -12.37 7.12 8.38
N VAL A 483 -12.08 8.37 8.04
CA VAL A 483 -12.84 9.56 8.43
C VAL A 483 -12.84 10.58 7.29
N PRO A 484 -13.87 11.44 7.18
CA PRO A 484 -13.96 12.42 6.10
C PRO A 484 -12.72 13.30 5.94
N SER A 485 -12.15 13.78 7.05
CA SER A 485 -10.98 14.66 7.04
C SER A 485 -9.70 14.00 6.49
N ARG A 486 -9.54 12.68 6.62
CA ARG A 486 -8.37 11.95 6.09
C ARG A 486 -8.58 11.52 4.65
N CYS A 487 -9.75 10.95 4.34
CA CYS A 487 -10.04 10.48 2.99
C CYS A 487 -10.23 11.64 2.00
N GLY A 488 -10.80 12.77 2.44
CA GLY A 488 -11.00 13.97 1.62
C GLY A 488 -9.71 14.47 0.98
N LEU A 489 -8.59 14.45 1.72
CA LEU A 489 -7.26 14.83 1.22
C LEU A 489 -6.80 14.00 0.00
N LEU A 490 -7.30 12.77 -0.15
CA LEU A 490 -6.98 11.90 -1.28
C LEU A 490 -7.86 12.17 -2.50
N PHE A 491 -9.06 12.72 -2.30
CA PHE A 491 -9.96 13.13 -3.37
C PHE A 491 -9.67 14.55 -3.87
N GLU A 492 -9.13 15.45 -3.03
CA GLU A 492 -8.81 16.84 -3.37
C GLU A 492 -8.15 17.01 -4.73
N ALA A 493 -6.88 16.62 -4.88
CA ALA A 493 -6.14 16.90 -6.11
C ALA A 493 -6.60 16.06 -7.31
N LYS A 494 -6.88 14.77 -7.09
CA LYS A 494 -7.17 13.79 -8.16
C LYS A 494 -8.61 13.84 -8.66
N VAL A 495 -9.56 14.23 -7.82
CA VAL A 495 -10.98 14.26 -8.19
C VAL A 495 -11.42 15.71 -8.38
N HIS A 496 -11.44 16.50 -7.30
CA HIS A 496 -11.91 17.90 -7.38
C HIS A 496 -10.97 18.76 -8.22
N GLY A 497 -9.66 18.57 -8.06
CA GLY A 497 -8.64 19.28 -8.82
C GLY A 497 -8.67 18.95 -10.32
N LEU A 498 -8.97 17.70 -10.67
CA LEU A 498 -9.16 17.31 -12.07
C LEU A 498 -10.41 17.97 -12.67
N LEU A 499 -11.52 18.05 -11.93
CA LEU A 499 -12.73 18.74 -12.39
C LEU A 499 -12.47 20.23 -12.65
N ALA A 500 -11.72 20.91 -11.77
CA ALA A 500 -11.33 22.31 -11.94
C ALA A 500 -10.37 22.51 -13.11
N LEU A 501 -9.33 21.68 -13.19
CA LEU A 501 -8.37 21.66 -14.30
C LEU A 501 -9.09 21.50 -15.65
N THR A 502 -9.99 20.52 -15.76
CA THR A 502 -10.71 20.24 -17.02
C THR A 502 -11.56 21.43 -17.47
N ARG A 503 -12.18 22.18 -16.54
CA ARG A 503 -12.90 23.41 -16.88
C ARG A 503 -11.97 24.48 -17.47
N ALA A 504 -10.76 24.63 -16.92
CA ALA A 504 -9.77 25.58 -17.43
C ALA A 504 -9.18 25.17 -18.80
N LEU A 505 -9.14 23.87 -19.10
CA LEU A 505 -8.58 23.35 -20.36
C LEU A 505 -9.59 23.27 -21.51
N LYS A 506 -10.88 23.55 -21.28
CA LYS A 506 -11.96 23.28 -22.24
C LYS A 506 -11.76 23.93 -23.63
N ALA A 507 -11.06 25.06 -23.70
CA ALA A 507 -10.82 25.78 -24.96
C ALA A 507 -9.43 25.52 -25.55
N GLU A 508 -8.60 24.70 -24.89
CA GLU A 508 -7.20 24.50 -25.27
C GLU A 508 -7.06 23.41 -26.35
N PRO A 509 -6.32 23.67 -27.45
CA PRO A 509 -6.09 22.69 -28.51
C PRO A 509 -4.96 21.73 -28.12
N LEU A 510 -5.20 20.89 -27.12
CA LEU A 510 -4.20 19.97 -26.57
C LEU A 510 -3.99 18.75 -27.47
N ASP A 511 -2.73 18.35 -27.62
CA ASP A 511 -2.30 17.08 -28.22
C ASP A 511 -2.59 15.90 -27.31
N PHE A 512 -2.57 16.11 -25.98
CA PHE A 512 -2.92 15.09 -25.00
C PHE A 512 -3.19 15.65 -23.61
N VAL A 513 -3.94 14.88 -22.82
CA VAL A 513 -4.01 14.98 -21.36
C VAL A 513 -3.66 13.63 -20.77
N MET A 514 -2.66 13.57 -19.89
CA MET A 514 -2.25 12.34 -19.22
C MET A 514 -2.50 12.42 -17.71
N LEU A 515 -3.34 11.53 -17.21
CA LEU A 515 -3.65 11.36 -15.80
C LEU A 515 -2.75 10.30 -15.18
N GLN A 516 -2.12 10.65 -14.05
CA GLN A 516 -1.24 9.74 -13.33
C GLN A 516 -2.04 8.93 -12.33
N SER A 517 -2.53 7.77 -12.77
CA SER A 517 -3.28 6.81 -11.95
C SER A 517 -2.34 5.87 -11.18
N SER A 518 -2.85 4.76 -10.66
CA SER A 518 -2.06 3.79 -9.90
C SER A 518 -2.58 2.37 -10.06
N LEU A 519 -1.66 1.40 -10.03
CA LEU A 519 -1.98 -0.03 -10.03
C LEU A 519 -2.78 -0.48 -8.79
N ALA A 520 -2.94 0.38 -7.77
CA ALA A 520 -3.83 0.16 -6.63
C ALA A 520 -5.31 -0.03 -7.05
N THR A 521 -5.73 0.45 -8.21
CA THR A 521 -7.07 0.21 -8.78
C THR A 521 -7.31 -1.25 -9.16
N VAL A 522 -6.23 -2.02 -9.37
CA VAL A 522 -6.27 -3.44 -9.71
C VAL A 522 -5.84 -4.30 -8.52
N LEU A 523 -4.74 -3.94 -7.86
CA LEU A 523 -4.15 -4.73 -6.79
C LEU A 523 -4.73 -4.41 -5.41
N GLY A 524 -5.39 -3.26 -5.24
CA GLY A 524 -5.69 -2.71 -3.93
C GLY A 524 -4.41 -2.44 -3.13
N GLY A 525 -4.48 -2.69 -1.84
CA GLY A 525 -3.38 -2.49 -0.90
C GLY A 525 -3.90 -2.03 0.46
N LEU A 526 -3.16 -2.38 1.51
CA LEU A 526 -3.51 -1.97 2.87
C LEU A 526 -3.52 -0.45 2.97
N GLY A 527 -4.60 0.11 3.48
CA GLY A 527 -4.83 1.55 3.63
C GLY A 527 -5.19 2.27 2.33
N PHE A 528 -5.41 1.57 1.21
CA PHE A 528 -5.58 2.21 -0.10
C PHE A 528 -7.05 2.39 -0.51
N ALA A 529 -8.04 2.23 0.37
CA ALA A 529 -9.44 2.31 -0.05
C ALA A 529 -9.77 3.66 -0.74
N ALA A 530 -9.43 4.79 -0.09
CA ALA A 530 -9.61 6.13 -0.66
C ALA A 530 -8.68 6.39 -1.84
N TYR A 531 -7.41 5.98 -1.73
CA TYR A 531 -6.42 6.18 -2.79
C TYR A 531 -6.79 5.44 -4.09
N ALA A 532 -7.17 4.17 -4.00
CA ALA A 532 -7.64 3.38 -5.13
C ALA A 532 -8.93 3.97 -5.72
N SER A 533 -9.87 4.44 -4.89
CA SER A 533 -11.10 5.11 -5.35
C SER A 533 -10.80 6.37 -6.16
N ALA A 534 -9.91 7.24 -5.67
CA ALA A 534 -9.49 8.45 -6.37
C ALA A 534 -8.83 8.14 -7.73
N ASN A 535 -8.06 7.06 -7.83
CA ASN A 535 -7.44 6.64 -9.09
C ASN A 535 -8.43 5.96 -10.04
N HIS A 536 -9.40 5.19 -9.52
CA HIS A 536 -10.53 4.70 -10.33
C HIS A 536 -11.32 5.83 -10.98
N PHE A 537 -11.47 6.97 -10.28
CA PHE A 537 -12.07 8.17 -10.85
C PHE A 537 -11.27 8.71 -12.03
N LEU A 538 -9.94 8.83 -11.91
CA LEU A 538 -9.07 9.26 -13.02
C LEU A 538 -9.25 8.35 -14.24
N ASP A 539 -9.26 7.03 -14.03
CA ASP A 539 -9.38 6.05 -15.12
C ASP A 539 -10.71 6.19 -15.86
N ALA A 540 -11.82 6.26 -15.11
CA ALA A 540 -13.15 6.40 -15.68
C ALA A 540 -13.36 7.78 -16.34
N PHE A 541 -12.77 8.83 -15.76
CA PHE A 541 -12.84 10.19 -16.31
C PHE A 541 -12.07 10.31 -17.63
N ALA A 542 -10.86 9.75 -17.73
CA ALA A 542 -10.13 9.71 -19.00
C ALA A 542 -10.90 8.96 -20.10
N ALA A 543 -11.55 7.85 -19.75
CA ALA A 543 -12.40 7.11 -20.69
C ALA A 543 -13.61 7.94 -21.15
N GLU A 544 -14.29 8.64 -20.24
CA GLU A 544 -15.38 9.56 -20.59
C GLU A 544 -14.92 10.67 -21.52
N GLN A 545 -13.82 11.35 -21.18
CA GLN A 545 -13.31 12.46 -21.98
C GLN A 545 -12.85 12.01 -23.37
N SER A 546 -12.26 10.81 -23.48
CA SER A 546 -11.87 10.22 -24.77
C SER A 546 -13.07 9.98 -25.71
N ARG A 547 -14.30 9.89 -25.17
CA ARG A 547 -15.52 9.72 -25.96
C ARG A 547 -16.20 11.04 -26.36
N GLN A 548 -15.82 12.15 -25.74
CA GLN A 548 -16.51 13.44 -25.87
C GLN A 548 -15.74 14.48 -26.71
N GLY A 549 -14.51 14.19 -27.14
CA GLY A 549 -13.71 15.12 -27.94
C GLY A 549 -12.53 14.46 -28.66
N ASP A 550 -11.80 15.28 -29.44
CA ASP A 550 -10.70 14.83 -30.28
C ASP A 550 -9.35 14.75 -29.54
N THR A 551 -9.24 15.36 -28.36
CA THR A 551 -8.01 15.32 -27.55
C THR A 551 -7.80 13.91 -26.98
N PRO A 552 -6.63 13.28 -27.21
CA PRO A 552 -6.25 12.04 -26.55
C PRO A 552 -6.16 12.18 -25.03
N TRP A 553 -6.99 11.45 -24.29
CA TRP A 553 -6.88 11.33 -22.83
C TRP A 553 -6.25 9.99 -22.46
N LEU A 554 -5.15 10.05 -21.71
CA LEU A 554 -4.44 8.88 -21.21
C LEU A 554 -4.63 8.75 -19.70
N SER A 555 -4.88 7.53 -19.22
CA SER A 555 -4.69 7.20 -17.80
C SER A 555 -3.61 6.13 -17.66
N VAL A 556 -2.64 6.36 -16.78
CA VAL A 556 -1.54 5.41 -16.57
C VAL A 556 -1.55 4.88 -15.14
N ASP A 557 -1.80 3.59 -14.99
CA ASP A 557 -1.82 2.90 -13.70
C ASP A 557 -0.39 2.47 -13.34
N TRP A 558 0.34 3.36 -12.68
CA TRP A 558 1.73 3.11 -12.32
C TRP A 558 1.89 2.10 -11.19
N ASP A 559 2.92 1.25 -11.31
CA ASP A 559 3.48 0.52 -10.19
C ASP A 559 4.08 1.48 -9.14
N GLY A 560 4.45 0.93 -7.98
CA GLY A 560 5.14 1.71 -6.95
C GLY A 560 6.48 2.28 -7.46
N TRP A 561 6.84 3.49 -7.03
CA TRP A 561 8.10 4.14 -7.41
C TRP A 561 9.16 3.93 -6.31
N THR A 562 10.27 3.28 -6.64
CA THR A 562 11.32 2.82 -5.72
C THR A 562 12.70 3.36 -6.09
N GLU A 563 13.58 3.52 -5.11
CA GLU A 563 15.00 3.89 -5.32
C GLU A 563 15.90 2.65 -5.42
N GLU A 564 15.38 1.49 -5.00
CA GLU A 564 16.09 0.21 -5.02
C GLU A 564 15.90 -0.51 -6.36
N ALA A 565 16.98 -0.66 -7.11
CA ALA A 565 16.99 -1.48 -8.32
C ALA A 565 16.72 -2.97 -7.97
N GLY A 566 15.96 -3.65 -8.83
CA GLY A 566 15.66 -5.08 -8.69
C GLY A 566 14.47 -5.45 -7.80
N ARG A 567 13.96 -4.52 -6.96
CA ARG A 567 12.69 -4.71 -6.23
C ARG A 567 11.49 -4.41 -7.15
N LEU A 568 10.34 -5.02 -6.87
CA LEU A 568 9.08 -4.64 -7.52
C LEU A 568 8.85 -3.14 -7.36
N GLY A 569 8.52 -2.50 -8.48
CA GLY A 569 8.40 -1.06 -8.61
C GLY A 569 9.36 -0.48 -9.65
N LEU A 570 9.11 0.78 -10.02
CA LEU A 570 9.82 1.54 -11.02
C LEU A 570 10.86 2.45 -10.36
N THR A 571 12.09 2.41 -10.85
CA THR A 571 13.03 3.51 -10.64
C THR A 571 12.59 4.75 -11.42
N LEU A 572 13.13 5.92 -11.09
CA LEU A 572 12.77 7.16 -11.79
C LEU A 572 13.07 7.09 -13.29
N GLU A 573 14.21 6.50 -13.66
CA GLU A 573 14.59 6.34 -15.06
C GLU A 573 13.71 5.32 -15.79
N GLU A 574 13.36 4.19 -15.15
CA GLU A 574 12.42 3.22 -15.72
C GLU A 574 11.04 3.82 -15.95
N GLY A 575 10.53 4.60 -14.98
CA GLY A 575 9.25 5.29 -15.10
C GLY A 575 9.26 6.37 -16.18
N ALA A 576 10.33 7.18 -16.27
CA ALA A 576 10.50 8.19 -17.32
C ALA A 576 10.58 7.57 -18.73
N ARG A 577 11.26 6.42 -18.86
CA ARG A 577 11.32 5.66 -20.12
C ARG A 577 9.95 5.09 -20.50
N ALA A 578 9.26 4.46 -19.55
CA ALA A 578 7.91 3.94 -19.75
C ALA A 578 6.94 5.05 -20.18
N PHE A 579 7.02 6.22 -19.55
CA PHE A 579 6.24 7.41 -19.92
C PHE A 579 6.44 7.81 -21.39
N GLN A 580 7.68 7.88 -21.88
CA GLN A 580 7.95 8.19 -23.29
C GLN A 580 7.35 7.16 -24.24
N ARG A 581 7.47 5.86 -23.92
CA ARG A 581 6.91 4.79 -24.76
C ARG A 581 5.39 4.84 -24.82
N ILE A 582 4.73 5.20 -23.71
CA ILE A 582 3.28 5.37 -23.66
C ILE A 582 2.84 6.53 -24.56
N LEU A 583 3.52 7.69 -24.48
CA LEU A 583 3.23 8.81 -25.38
C LEU A 583 3.51 8.47 -26.86
N GLY A 584 4.47 7.57 -27.10
CA GLY A 584 4.80 7.04 -28.42
C GLY A 584 3.65 6.31 -29.12
N LEU A 585 2.62 5.85 -28.38
CA LEU A 585 1.43 5.21 -28.98
C LEU A 585 0.66 6.14 -29.93
N GLY A 586 0.66 7.44 -29.65
CA GLY A 586 -0.05 8.41 -30.49
C GLY A 586 -1.57 8.45 -30.29
N GLU A 587 -2.12 7.73 -29.30
CA GLU A 587 -3.55 7.64 -29.03
C GLU A 587 -3.87 7.72 -27.53
N GLY A 588 -5.16 7.95 -27.22
CA GLY A 588 -5.68 7.94 -25.85
C GLY A 588 -5.86 6.52 -25.30
N GLY A 589 -6.30 6.41 -24.05
CA GLY A 589 -6.65 5.13 -23.42
C GLY A 589 -5.94 4.88 -22.09
N ARG A 590 -6.14 3.67 -21.55
CA ARG A 590 -5.62 3.28 -20.24
C ARG A 590 -4.50 2.24 -20.37
N ILE A 591 -3.33 2.56 -19.82
CA ILE A 591 -2.17 1.66 -19.77
C ILE A 591 -1.83 1.34 -18.33
N LEU A 592 -1.69 0.05 -18.03
CA LEU A 592 -1.23 -0.42 -16.73
C LEU A 592 0.25 -0.80 -16.80
N VAL A 593 1.02 -0.35 -15.83
CA VAL A 593 2.46 -0.62 -15.74
C VAL A 593 2.69 -1.49 -14.51
N SER A 594 2.97 -2.78 -14.73
CA SER A 594 3.30 -3.73 -13.67
C SER A 594 4.68 -4.32 -13.90
N THR A 595 5.61 -4.03 -12.99
CA THR A 595 6.99 -4.54 -13.07
C THR A 595 7.11 -6.03 -12.73
N GLY A 596 6.06 -6.63 -12.15
CA GLY A 596 5.92 -8.08 -11.97
C GLY A 596 4.72 -8.63 -12.74
N GLU A 597 4.53 -9.94 -12.73
CA GLU A 597 3.40 -10.54 -13.43
C GLU A 597 2.07 -10.08 -12.83
N LEU A 598 1.25 -9.37 -13.61
CA LEU A 598 0.04 -8.73 -13.07
C LEU A 598 -0.94 -9.77 -12.53
N SER A 599 -1.14 -10.87 -13.25
CA SER A 599 -2.07 -11.95 -12.85
C SER A 599 -1.65 -12.66 -11.56
N ALA A 600 -0.35 -12.77 -11.30
CA ALA A 600 0.20 -13.40 -10.09
C ALA A 600 0.23 -12.45 -8.88
N ARG A 601 0.23 -11.13 -9.12
CA ARG A 601 0.18 -10.10 -8.06
C ARG A 601 -1.23 -9.84 -7.53
N ARG A 602 -2.27 -10.20 -8.29
CA ARG A 602 -3.65 -10.06 -7.85
C ARG A 602 -3.93 -11.04 -6.71
N VAL A 603 -4.39 -10.51 -5.58
CA VAL A 603 -4.95 -11.33 -4.50
C VAL A 603 -6.22 -11.98 -5.04
N ARG A 604 -6.16 -13.27 -5.39
CA ARG A 604 -7.36 -14.03 -5.72
C ARG A 604 -8.10 -14.30 -4.41
N GLY A 605 -9.29 -13.75 -4.26
CA GLY A 605 -10.23 -14.05 -3.17
C GLY A 605 -10.79 -15.48 -3.21
N THR A 606 -9.97 -16.47 -3.57
CA THR A 606 -10.33 -17.88 -3.64
C THR A 606 -9.64 -18.63 -2.52
N VAL A 607 -10.40 -19.02 -1.50
CA VAL A 607 -10.07 -20.17 -0.66
C VAL A 607 -9.91 -21.39 -1.59
N PRO A 608 -8.92 -22.28 -1.36
CA PRO A 608 -8.84 -23.55 -2.09
C PRO A 608 -10.17 -24.30 -1.98
N SER A 609 -10.72 -24.70 -3.12
CA SER A 609 -11.84 -25.65 -3.18
C SER A 609 -11.47 -26.92 -2.41
N GLU A 610 -12.29 -27.31 -1.44
CA GLU A 610 -12.24 -28.58 -0.70
C GLU A 610 -12.53 -29.78 -1.63
N SER A 611 -11.68 -30.00 -2.61
CA SER A 611 -11.78 -31.11 -3.56
C SER A 611 -10.40 -31.65 -3.91
N ALA A 612 -9.57 -31.83 -2.89
CA ALA A 612 -8.30 -32.53 -2.98
C ALA A 612 -7.96 -33.22 -1.65
N SER A 613 -8.91 -33.94 -1.06
CA SER A 613 -8.64 -34.93 -0.01
C SER A 613 -8.57 -36.32 -0.63
N ALA A 614 -7.39 -36.68 -1.13
CA ALA A 614 -6.93 -38.07 -1.24
C ALA A 614 -5.48 -38.06 -1.71
N VAL A 615 -4.54 -38.12 -0.77
CA VAL A 615 -3.39 -39.06 -0.71
C VAL A 615 -2.67 -38.74 0.60
N GLU A 616 -2.82 -39.62 1.58
CA GLU A 616 -1.94 -39.70 2.74
C GLU A 616 -0.51 -40.05 2.27
N GLY A 617 0.49 -39.37 2.83
CA GLY A 617 1.90 -39.65 2.57
C GLY A 617 2.80 -38.82 3.47
N THR A 618 3.22 -39.42 4.58
CA THR A 618 4.17 -38.93 5.57
C THR A 618 5.46 -38.37 4.97
N GLY A 619 5.87 -37.14 5.33
CA GLY A 619 7.20 -36.60 5.05
C GLY A 619 7.31 -35.10 5.27
N GLY A 620 7.87 -34.68 6.41
CA GLY A 620 8.15 -33.27 6.70
C GLY A 620 9.25 -32.70 5.80
N VAL A 621 8.94 -31.62 5.07
CA VAL A 621 9.89 -30.85 4.26
C VAL A 621 10.44 -29.69 5.11
N PRO A 622 11.77 -29.54 5.29
CA PRO A 622 12.34 -28.40 6.01
C PRO A 622 12.34 -27.13 5.16
N ARG A 623 12.03 -26.00 5.80
CA ARG A 623 11.90 -24.66 5.21
C ARG A 623 13.28 -23.99 5.10
N ALA A 624 13.70 -23.58 3.90
CA ALA A 624 15.03 -23.00 3.63
C ALA A 624 15.12 -21.48 3.92
N ARG A 625 16.21 -21.02 4.57
CA ARG A 625 16.51 -19.61 4.91
C ARG A 625 16.98 -18.76 3.70
N PRO A 626 16.78 -17.41 3.70
CA PRO A 626 17.17 -16.51 2.59
C PRO A 626 18.68 -16.33 2.40
N ALA A 627 19.15 -16.14 1.16
CA ALA A 627 20.56 -16.10 0.77
C ALA A 627 21.21 -14.69 0.68
N SER A 628 20.60 -13.64 1.25
CA SER A 628 21.23 -12.30 1.29
C SER A 628 20.63 -11.43 2.39
N ALA A 629 20.86 -11.82 3.64
CA ALA A 629 20.64 -10.91 4.75
C ALA A 629 21.94 -10.13 5.03
N HIS A 630 21.81 -8.90 5.51
CA HIS A 630 22.93 -8.06 5.88
C HIS A 630 23.33 -8.35 7.33
N ALA A 631 24.62 -8.19 7.65
CA ALA A 631 25.11 -8.46 9.00
C ALA A 631 24.43 -7.57 10.05
N ARG A 632 24.07 -8.15 11.19
CA ARG A 632 23.50 -7.43 12.35
C ARG A 632 24.30 -6.14 12.63
N PRO A 633 23.66 -4.95 12.60
CA PRO A 633 24.31 -3.69 12.95
C PRO A 633 24.99 -3.75 14.33
N ALA A 634 26.01 -2.91 14.54
CA ALA A 634 26.69 -2.81 15.83
C ALA A 634 25.81 -2.11 16.87
N LEU A 635 24.85 -2.85 17.45
CA LEU A 635 23.95 -2.37 18.50
C LEU A 635 24.65 -2.34 19.87
N GLY A 636 24.16 -1.49 20.77
CA GLY A 636 24.62 -1.41 22.17
C GLY A 636 24.29 -2.64 23.01
N THR A 637 23.35 -3.48 22.54
CA THR A 637 22.98 -4.76 23.14
C THR A 637 23.80 -5.92 22.55
N PRO A 638 24.32 -6.85 23.37
CA PRO A 638 24.97 -8.06 22.86
C PRO A 638 23.96 -8.96 22.16
N TYR A 639 24.38 -9.64 21.09
CA TYR A 639 23.55 -10.65 20.45
C TYR A 639 23.37 -11.84 21.41
N VAL A 640 22.13 -12.06 21.84
CA VAL A 640 21.69 -13.25 22.57
C VAL A 640 20.77 -14.03 21.65
N ALA A 641 21.16 -15.25 21.29
CA ALA A 641 20.36 -16.07 20.37
C ALA A 641 19.02 -16.45 21.01
N PRO A 642 17.95 -16.59 20.22
CA PRO A 642 16.71 -17.23 20.68
C PRO A 642 16.98 -18.61 21.31
N GLU A 643 16.36 -18.89 22.45
CA GLU A 643 16.58 -20.11 23.25
C GLU A 643 15.37 -21.06 23.25
N ASP A 644 14.17 -20.56 22.94
CA ASP A 644 12.95 -21.34 22.85
C ASP A 644 12.24 -21.19 21.49
N ALA A 645 11.32 -22.11 21.19
CA ALA A 645 10.66 -22.20 19.88
C ALA A 645 9.85 -20.94 19.51
N ILE A 646 9.31 -20.21 20.50
CA ILE A 646 8.54 -18.98 20.27
C ILE A 646 9.52 -17.84 19.95
N GLN A 647 10.60 -17.71 20.73
CA GLN A 647 11.68 -16.76 20.47
C GLN A 647 12.29 -16.98 19.08
N GLU A 648 12.53 -18.23 18.68
CA GLU A 648 13.11 -18.58 17.38
C GLU A 648 12.20 -18.13 16.24
N GLN A 649 10.91 -18.46 16.30
CA GLN A 649 9.94 -18.09 15.28
C GLN A 649 9.78 -16.57 15.14
N ILE A 650 9.80 -15.83 16.26
CA ILE A 650 9.68 -14.37 16.26
C ILE A 650 10.97 -13.72 15.74
N ALA A 651 12.14 -14.22 16.14
CA ALA A 651 13.42 -13.72 15.63
C ALA A 651 13.58 -14.02 14.13
N GLU A 652 13.17 -15.20 13.66
CA GLU A 652 13.17 -15.53 12.22
C GLU A 652 12.22 -14.64 11.44
N LEU A 653 11.03 -14.37 11.98
CA LEU A 653 10.10 -13.40 11.42
C LEU A 653 10.76 -12.02 11.26
N TRP A 654 11.53 -11.56 12.25
CA TRP A 654 12.23 -10.28 12.19
C TRP A 654 13.40 -10.32 11.20
N GLN A 655 14.17 -11.40 11.15
CA GLN A 655 15.23 -11.59 10.16
C GLN A 655 14.68 -11.54 8.74
N GLU A 656 13.52 -12.16 8.48
CA GLU A 656 12.85 -12.15 7.18
C GLU A 656 12.36 -10.75 6.79
N LEU A 657 11.81 -10.00 7.74
CA LEU A 657 11.21 -8.69 7.48
C LEU A 657 12.24 -7.56 7.42
N LEU A 658 13.29 -7.63 8.23
CA LEU A 658 14.34 -6.62 8.33
C LEU A 658 15.54 -6.92 7.41
N GLY A 659 15.64 -8.16 6.88
CA GLY A 659 16.75 -8.57 6.03
C GLY A 659 18.09 -8.64 6.78
N VAL A 660 18.07 -8.99 8.07
CA VAL A 660 19.24 -9.05 8.96
C VAL A 660 19.61 -10.50 9.26
N ASP A 661 20.90 -10.85 9.18
CA ASP A 661 21.39 -12.24 9.30
C ASP A 661 21.06 -12.87 10.67
N ARG A 662 21.09 -12.05 11.72
CA ARG A 662 20.97 -12.47 13.12
C ARG A 662 20.22 -11.40 13.92
N VAL A 663 19.10 -11.79 14.51
CA VAL A 663 18.31 -10.97 15.44
C VAL A 663 18.38 -11.63 16.80
N GLY A 664 18.94 -10.92 17.78
CA GLY A 664 19.02 -11.35 19.16
C GLY A 664 17.75 -11.03 19.94
N ILE A 665 17.49 -11.76 21.02
CA ILE A 665 16.23 -11.66 21.76
C ILE A 665 15.99 -10.26 22.38
N HIS A 666 17.05 -9.51 22.62
CA HIS A 666 17.03 -8.15 23.17
C HIS A 666 17.28 -7.07 22.12
N ASP A 667 17.36 -7.45 20.84
CA ASP A 667 17.57 -6.48 19.77
C ASP A 667 16.32 -5.63 19.62
N ASN A 668 16.50 -4.31 19.57
CA ASN A 668 15.40 -3.41 19.35
C ASN A 668 15.00 -3.43 17.87
N PHE A 669 13.73 -3.68 17.58
CA PHE A 669 13.16 -3.76 16.23
C PHE A 669 13.50 -2.55 15.37
N PHE A 670 13.44 -1.35 15.95
CA PHE A 670 13.66 -0.09 15.25
C PHE A 670 15.16 0.20 15.06
N GLU A 671 16.01 -0.21 15.99
CA GLU A 671 17.47 -0.09 15.84
C GLU A 671 18.03 -1.03 14.77
N LEU A 672 17.31 -2.13 14.49
CA LEU A 672 17.60 -3.05 13.39
C LEU A 672 17.08 -2.57 12.02
N GLY A 673 16.55 -1.35 11.93
CA GLY A 673 16.01 -0.77 10.69
C GLY A 673 14.50 -0.97 10.49
N GLY A 674 13.80 -1.48 11.52
CA GLY A 674 12.34 -1.59 11.51
C GLY A 674 11.65 -0.23 11.55
N HIS A 675 10.46 -0.17 10.97
CA HIS A 675 9.57 1.01 11.00
C HIS A 675 8.12 0.56 11.12
N SER A 676 7.17 1.48 11.35
CA SER A 676 5.77 1.16 11.66
C SER A 676 5.12 0.20 10.66
N LEU A 677 5.42 0.31 9.35
CA LEU A 677 4.95 -0.62 8.33
C LEU A 677 5.49 -2.06 8.49
N LEU A 678 6.77 -2.25 8.82
CA LEU A 678 7.32 -3.57 9.12
C LEU A 678 6.80 -4.08 10.48
N GLY A 679 6.59 -3.18 11.44
CA GLY A 679 5.97 -3.52 12.74
C GLY A 679 4.54 -4.03 12.60
N MET A 680 3.76 -3.46 11.68
CA MET A 680 2.42 -3.99 11.33
C MET A 680 2.49 -5.37 10.68
N GLN A 681 3.48 -5.62 9.82
CA GLN A 681 3.70 -6.95 9.22
C GLN A 681 4.13 -7.99 10.26
N VAL A 682 4.94 -7.59 11.24
CA VAL A 682 5.25 -8.42 12.42
C VAL A 682 3.95 -8.77 13.14
N VAL A 683 3.13 -7.80 13.52
CA VAL A 683 1.86 -8.04 14.24
C VAL A 683 0.91 -8.96 13.46
N SER A 684 0.76 -8.76 12.15
CA SER A 684 -0.08 -9.61 11.30
C SER A 684 0.41 -11.05 11.26
N ARG A 685 1.73 -11.26 11.09
CA ARG A 685 2.31 -12.61 11.04
C ARG A 685 2.35 -13.29 12.40
N LEU A 686 2.48 -12.54 13.49
CA LEU A 686 2.35 -13.08 14.85
C LEU A 686 0.94 -13.62 15.10
N ARG A 687 -0.10 -12.94 14.61
CA ARG A 687 -1.49 -13.44 14.66
C ARG A 687 -1.65 -14.75 13.90
N GLU A 688 -1.06 -14.85 12.71
CA GLU A 688 -1.09 -16.08 11.90
C GLU A 688 -0.29 -17.23 12.54
N LEU A 689 0.89 -16.95 13.09
CA LEU A 689 1.80 -17.97 13.63
C LEU A 689 1.37 -18.51 15.00
N PHE A 690 0.82 -17.65 15.86
CA PHE A 690 0.55 -17.98 17.26
C PHE A 690 -0.94 -17.92 17.64
N ALA A 691 -1.82 -17.58 16.70
CA ALA A 691 -3.27 -17.46 16.90
C ALA A 691 -3.66 -16.52 18.06
N VAL A 692 -2.87 -15.45 18.29
CA VAL A 692 -3.12 -14.46 19.35
C VAL A 692 -3.16 -13.03 18.85
N GLU A 693 -3.94 -12.19 19.54
CA GLU A 693 -3.99 -10.76 19.27
C GLU A 693 -2.89 -10.00 20.03
N VAL A 694 -1.77 -9.76 19.34
CA VAL A 694 -0.78 -8.79 19.82
C VAL A 694 -1.17 -7.39 19.32
N SER A 695 -1.30 -6.43 20.23
CA SER A 695 -1.55 -5.03 19.84
C SER A 695 -0.29 -4.40 19.29
N ILE A 696 -0.42 -3.54 18.28
CA ILE A 696 0.73 -2.76 17.76
C ILE A 696 1.34 -1.87 18.84
N ARG A 697 0.52 -1.40 19.78
CA ARG A 697 0.99 -0.63 20.93
C ARG A 697 1.98 -1.44 21.78
N GLY A 698 1.69 -2.72 22.03
CA GLY A 698 2.59 -3.62 22.76
C GLY A 698 3.95 -3.80 22.07
N LEU A 699 3.95 -3.92 20.74
CA LEU A 699 5.20 -3.98 19.96
C LEU A 699 6.03 -2.69 20.09
N PHE A 700 5.40 -1.53 20.27
CA PHE A 700 6.11 -0.24 20.41
C PHE A 700 6.59 0.03 21.84
N GLU A 701 5.89 -0.51 22.85
CA GLU A 701 6.26 -0.35 24.26
C GLU A 701 7.43 -1.26 24.66
N THR A 702 7.48 -2.48 24.11
CA THR A 702 8.58 -3.44 24.32
C THR A 702 9.11 -3.98 22.99
N PRO A 703 9.81 -3.16 22.18
CA PRO A 703 10.19 -3.48 20.80
C PRO A 703 11.39 -4.44 20.71
N THR A 704 11.39 -5.53 21.48
CA THR A 704 12.40 -6.60 21.41
C THR A 704 11.70 -7.93 21.18
N VAL A 705 12.40 -8.91 20.62
CA VAL A 705 11.85 -10.27 20.43
C VAL A 705 11.32 -10.82 21.76
N LEU A 706 12.05 -10.63 22.86
CA LEU A 706 11.61 -11.05 24.20
C LEU A 706 10.35 -10.29 24.68
N GLY A 707 10.26 -9.00 24.40
CA GLY A 707 9.07 -8.18 24.70
C GLY A 707 7.82 -8.69 23.97
N VAL A 708 7.99 -9.08 22.71
CA VAL A 708 6.91 -9.68 21.90
C VAL A 708 6.56 -11.08 22.36
N VAL A 709 7.55 -11.91 22.75
CA VAL A 709 7.32 -13.24 23.33
C VAL A 709 6.44 -13.12 24.58
N ASN A 710 6.73 -12.16 25.47
CA ASN A 710 5.91 -11.94 26.66
C ASN A 710 4.48 -11.51 26.29
N ALA A 711 4.31 -10.61 25.32
CA ALA A 711 2.99 -10.20 24.85
C ALA A 711 2.20 -11.36 24.21
N VAL A 712 2.87 -12.26 23.49
CA VAL A 712 2.27 -13.48 22.94
C VAL A 712 1.86 -14.43 24.06
N LEU A 713 2.72 -14.65 25.07
CA LEU A 713 2.43 -15.53 26.21
C LEU A 713 1.28 -14.98 27.08
N GLU A 714 1.24 -13.67 27.32
CA GLU A 714 0.13 -13.00 28.02
C GLU A 714 -1.20 -13.15 27.26
N ALA A 715 -1.16 -12.98 25.93
CA ALA A 715 -2.33 -13.16 25.06
C ALA A 715 -2.74 -14.64 24.90
N GLN A 716 -1.82 -15.60 25.07
CA GLN A 716 -2.15 -17.03 25.16
C GLN A 716 -2.71 -17.41 26.53
N ALA A 717 -2.32 -16.69 27.58
CA ALA A 717 -2.81 -16.90 28.95
C ALA A 717 -4.20 -16.31 29.22
N SER A 718 -4.66 -15.33 28.43
CA SER A 718 -6.03 -14.79 28.46
C SER A 718 -6.71 -15.01 27.10
N PRO A 719 -7.78 -15.83 26.94
CA PRO A 719 -8.65 -16.49 27.92
C PRO A 719 -8.84 -18.01 27.64
N VAL A 720 -8.23 -18.87 28.45
CA VAL A 720 -8.61 -20.31 28.53
C VAL A 720 -8.72 -20.82 29.98
N ASP A 721 -8.22 -20.11 31.00
CA ASP A 721 -8.15 -20.67 32.38
C ASP A 721 -9.12 -20.07 33.41
N ALA A 722 -9.92 -19.05 33.08
CA ALA A 722 -10.92 -18.53 34.02
C ALA A 722 -12.03 -19.56 34.32
N GLY A 723 -12.54 -20.24 33.28
CA GLY A 723 -13.57 -21.28 33.44
C GLY A 723 -13.06 -22.58 34.07
N ARG A 724 -11.76 -22.87 33.98
CA ARG A 724 -11.15 -24.07 34.57
C ARG A 724 -10.81 -23.87 36.04
N LEU A 725 -10.40 -22.65 36.42
CA LEU A 725 -10.21 -22.28 37.83
C LEU A 725 -11.54 -22.17 38.57
N GLU A 726 -12.59 -21.63 37.95
CA GLU A 726 -13.96 -21.65 38.53
C GLU A 726 -14.52 -23.08 38.65
N ALA A 727 -14.25 -23.96 37.67
CA ALA A 727 -14.67 -25.36 37.75
C ALA A 727 -13.92 -26.14 38.85
N LEU A 728 -12.61 -25.90 39.03
CA LEU A 728 -11.81 -26.52 40.09
C LEU A 728 -12.17 -25.99 41.48
N LEU A 729 -12.45 -24.69 41.62
CA LEU A 729 -12.94 -24.10 42.87
C LEU A 729 -14.34 -24.62 43.23
N ALA A 730 -15.23 -24.79 42.24
CA ALA A 730 -16.56 -25.36 42.44
C ALA A 730 -16.56 -26.87 42.78
N GLU A 731 -15.55 -27.63 42.35
CA GLU A 731 -15.36 -29.03 42.77
C GLU A 731 -14.78 -29.16 44.19
N MET A 732 -13.93 -28.22 44.61
CA MET A 732 -13.39 -28.18 45.98
C MET A 732 -14.44 -27.74 47.02
N GLU A 733 -15.34 -26.81 46.67
CA GLU A 733 -16.46 -26.41 47.53
C GLU A 733 -17.56 -27.48 47.64
N LYS A 734 -17.61 -28.46 46.73
CA LYS A 734 -18.55 -29.60 46.80
C LYS A 734 -18.01 -30.81 47.55
N SER A 735 -16.71 -30.82 47.89
CA SER A 735 -16.05 -31.92 48.61
C SER A 735 -15.57 -31.53 50.02
N SER A 736 -16.04 -30.40 50.57
CA SER A 736 -15.76 -29.96 51.95
C SER A 736 -16.99 -29.96 52.83
#